data_AF-A0A521SR73-F1
#
_entry.id   AF-A0A521SR73-F1
#
_cell.length_a   1.000
_cell.length_b   1.000
_cell.length_c   1.000
_cell.angle_alpha   90.00
_cell.angle_beta   90.00
_cell.angle_gamma   90.00
#
_symmetry.space_group_name_H-M   'P 1'
#
loop_
_entity.id
_entity.type
_entity.pdbx_description
1 polymer ?
#
loop_
_entity_poly.entity_id
_entity_poly.type
_entity_poly.pdbx_seq_one_letter_code
_entity_poly.pdbx_strand_id
1 'polypeptide(L)'
;MTVLSTRFFFWAFFISWAIWKPRFDSLGGGLPYFIFAGYLLSLLFSYHHLKKGFLFFGTFLLAGRYFYWRLFHTFQLEDKAGALLNLLLITAELLSVAGVFFLSFQLGKDPKRKKLPPAAADDPLSVELFIVITEEPAEAAERTLTASAALEYPTAQKKISLLDLSGREEIRRLADRFEADYLTRSQKSGRSRLLNEALGRSSAESILILQADHLPSRNFLKEIVPFFQDEKLAFVQTAARLVVPDPFQQALLLNREIPQEQALFLQRIEPGLDRLGAAVFTGSGALFRRTALQEIGGFQADDGEEGFHTSLALHRRGWRSAYVHRNLTTRLAAEKSGAFLTHRFERLRSALPLLKKNVLERGSLTAKQALGYAGLGLPPLLALARLIFFLVPLAFVVGIPPFRAPLGTLLSFFLPFYLSQFFLLAALGRPQRHPLWSTVYQTADLLALFSTEEEQKRKPISVAVILIGIQFFSLFSSLFRAFSQPGGEEALFIGGVWAAYNLIPLIAALAAVVGRPQRRVAPRIERSGRCRIVQPAHQQAALLDLSETGLHLKAEAPLPAASPITLEIEPLRGILLKGTVARSEALPRGGAFIGIRFSGLGEKERRALRELIYDSDGRARETEEPLFHRNALFSIAAAPTRTILDEQLLRPSRSPARRYYFGPGQKFTSALLLGLLWLSLTSYLALPWIDDLAHVVPKPFAVATIIFIALLPGFINAFLMSSLLFDRRPPYVPLDPYPPITLLVAAFNEERTIRQTVKSVFDQHYPGAVELIVIDDGSTDNTAALLKSIDHPSLKVIHADHGGKAKALNLGLQQARHEIVITIDADCALFRGALERIVARLSNDPPGTAAVAGAVLARNSRNNWITRIQEWDYFHGIASVKRLQSLYHGTLVAQGAFSAFRKRVLLEVGGWPETVGEDIVQTWAMLKKGYRIGFAENAIVFTNVPETFQAFFRQRRRWARGLIEAFKFYPRILFQPRLSTLFIYWNLLFPVLDLVYLFIFIPGVIAAFFGYYFIAGPMTLAVLPLALIVNAVMFRIQRRMFQEQGLKVRRNIFGFIWFMLTYQVFMAPASVAGYLAELAGLRKGWGTK
;
A
#
# COMPACT_ATOMS: atom_id res chain seq x y z
N MET A 1 -18.72 -16.43 -26.75
CA MET A 1 -17.31 -16.78 -26.40
C MET A 1 -16.34 -16.74 -27.59
N THR A 2 -16.84 -16.74 -28.84
CA THR A 2 -16.04 -16.81 -30.07
C THR A 2 -15.40 -15.49 -30.54
N VAL A 3 -15.91 -14.31 -30.14
CA VAL A 3 -15.33 -13.00 -30.53
C VAL A 3 -14.12 -12.59 -29.66
N LEU A 4 -13.96 -13.20 -28.48
CA LEU A 4 -12.84 -12.96 -27.56
C LEU A 4 -11.59 -13.78 -27.91
N SER A 5 -11.74 -14.94 -28.56
CA SER A 5 -10.59 -15.79 -28.95
C SER A 5 -9.84 -15.24 -30.17
N THR A 6 -10.54 -14.62 -31.13
CA THR A 6 -9.93 -14.06 -32.35
C THR A 6 -9.10 -12.80 -32.04
N ARG A 7 -9.58 -11.94 -31.13
CA ARG A 7 -8.82 -10.78 -30.64
C ARG A 7 -7.59 -11.19 -29.82
N PHE A 8 -7.71 -12.27 -29.04
CA PHE A 8 -6.58 -12.83 -28.29
C PHE A 8 -5.49 -13.37 -29.22
N PHE A 9 -5.86 -14.13 -30.25
CA PHE A 9 -4.92 -14.64 -31.25
C PHE A 9 -4.28 -13.53 -32.07
N PHE A 10 -5.05 -12.52 -32.49
CA PHE A 10 -4.51 -11.39 -33.26
C PHE A 10 -3.47 -10.59 -32.46
N TRP A 11 -3.75 -10.28 -31.19
CA TRP A 11 -2.78 -9.59 -30.33
C TRP A 11 -1.59 -10.49 -29.95
N ALA A 12 -1.79 -11.78 -29.67
CA ALA A 12 -0.70 -12.70 -29.38
C ALA A 12 0.22 -12.91 -30.58
N PHE A 13 -0.34 -13.01 -31.79
CA PHE A 13 0.41 -13.09 -33.05
C PHE A 13 1.15 -11.78 -33.35
N PHE A 14 0.51 -10.63 -33.21
CA PHE A 14 1.15 -9.33 -33.48
C PHE A 14 2.26 -9.02 -32.46
N ILE A 15 2.06 -9.38 -31.19
CA ILE A 15 3.07 -9.27 -30.13
C ILE A 15 4.21 -10.26 -30.37
N SER A 16 3.92 -11.51 -30.75
CA SER A 16 4.94 -12.51 -31.10
C SER A 16 5.77 -12.09 -32.33
N TRP A 17 5.11 -11.59 -33.38
CA TRP A 17 5.77 -11.08 -34.59
C TRP A 17 6.63 -9.85 -34.32
N ALA A 18 6.16 -8.91 -33.49
CA ALA A 18 6.89 -7.69 -33.14
C ALA A 18 8.04 -7.95 -32.13
N ILE A 19 7.96 -9.01 -31.31
CA ILE A 19 9.00 -9.42 -30.37
C ILE A 19 10.17 -10.14 -31.07
N TRP A 20 9.90 -10.84 -32.18
CA TRP A 20 10.88 -11.71 -32.85
C TRP A 20 11.53 -11.12 -34.11
N LYS A 21 11.15 -9.91 -34.55
CA LYS A 21 11.74 -9.30 -35.76
C LYS A 21 13.23 -8.98 -35.54
N PRO A 22 14.16 -9.65 -36.23
CA PRO A 22 15.58 -9.37 -36.13
C PRO A 22 15.95 -8.37 -37.22
N ARG A 23 16.00 -7.08 -36.88
CA ARG A 23 16.84 -6.11 -37.61
C ARG A 23 17.55 -5.23 -36.62
N PHE A 24 18.75 -5.70 -36.29
CA PHE A 24 19.83 -4.87 -35.82
C PHE A 24 20.13 -3.83 -36.93
N ASP A 25 20.40 -2.59 -36.51
CA ASP A 25 21.07 -1.52 -37.28
C ASP A 25 20.29 -0.48 -38.11
N SER A 26 18.96 -0.57 -38.34
CA SER A 26 18.32 0.47 -39.21
C SER A 26 16.88 0.90 -38.92
N LEU A 27 16.21 0.37 -37.89
CA LEU A 27 14.93 0.92 -37.43
C LEU A 27 15.11 1.37 -35.98
N GLY A 28 15.33 2.69 -35.83
CA GLY A 28 15.62 3.36 -34.57
C GLY A 28 14.73 2.89 -33.43
N GLY A 29 15.35 2.18 -32.48
CA GLY A 29 15.09 2.07 -31.04
C GLY A 29 13.69 2.17 -30.43
N GLY A 30 12.56 2.24 -31.14
CA GLY A 30 11.25 2.58 -30.55
C GLY A 30 10.28 1.40 -30.44
N LEU A 31 10.32 0.45 -31.37
CA LEU A 31 9.32 -0.63 -31.46
C LEU A 31 9.27 -1.53 -30.19
N PRO A 32 10.40 -1.92 -29.57
CA PRO A 32 10.38 -2.63 -28.29
C PRO A 32 9.70 -1.83 -27.17
N TYR A 33 9.83 -0.50 -27.19
CA TYR A 33 9.21 0.40 -26.22
C TYR A 33 7.70 0.53 -26.43
N PHE A 34 7.21 0.45 -27.67
CA PHE A 34 5.78 0.39 -27.98
C PHE A 34 5.14 -0.93 -27.54
N ILE A 35 5.82 -2.06 -27.73
CA ILE A 35 5.34 -3.37 -27.24
C ILE A 35 5.34 -3.39 -25.70
N PHE A 36 6.40 -2.85 -25.09
CA PHE A 36 6.49 -2.68 -23.64
C PHE A 36 5.41 -1.74 -23.11
N ALA A 37 5.15 -0.61 -23.76
CA ALA A 37 4.07 0.31 -23.43
C ALA A 37 2.70 -0.34 -23.60
N GLY A 38 2.48 -1.12 -24.67
CA GLY A 38 1.27 -1.91 -24.87
C GLY A 38 1.06 -2.96 -23.78
N TYR A 39 2.12 -3.64 -23.34
CA TYR A 39 2.10 -4.55 -22.20
C TYR A 39 1.81 -3.80 -20.89
N LEU A 40 2.46 -2.66 -20.64
CA LEU A 40 2.23 -1.80 -19.47
C LEU A 40 0.79 -1.24 -19.43
N LEU A 41 0.25 -0.89 -20.58
CA LEU A 41 -1.15 -0.47 -20.74
C LEU A 41 -2.08 -1.66 -20.44
N SER A 42 -1.84 -2.85 -21.00
CA SER A 42 -2.67 -4.03 -20.75
C SER A 42 -2.72 -4.46 -19.26
N LEU A 43 -1.62 -4.21 -18.52
CA LEU A 43 -1.51 -4.37 -17.08
C LEU A 43 -2.44 -3.43 -16.30
N LEU A 44 -2.64 -2.22 -16.82
CA LEU A 44 -3.56 -1.22 -16.27
C LEU A 44 -5.03 -1.56 -16.58
N PHE A 45 -5.32 -2.14 -17.76
CA PHE A 45 -6.68 -2.25 -18.30
C PHE A 45 -7.46 -3.56 -18.04
N SER A 46 -6.85 -4.67 -17.61
CA SER A 46 -7.54 -5.99 -17.59
C SER A 46 -8.26 -6.36 -16.26
N TYR A 47 -9.35 -7.15 -16.36
CA TYR A 47 -10.12 -7.72 -15.25
C TYR A 47 -9.27 -8.66 -14.37
N HIS A 48 -9.59 -8.81 -13.06
CA HIS A 48 -8.70 -9.45 -12.06
C HIS A 48 -8.23 -10.88 -12.42
N HIS A 49 -9.06 -11.68 -13.09
CA HIS A 49 -8.73 -13.06 -13.47
C HIS A 49 -8.01 -13.18 -14.83
N LEU A 50 -8.28 -12.29 -15.78
CA LEU A 50 -7.59 -12.24 -17.07
C LEU A 50 -6.14 -11.72 -16.92
N LYS A 51 -5.87 -10.97 -15.84
CA LYS A 51 -4.55 -10.40 -15.51
C LYS A 51 -3.45 -11.44 -15.27
N LYS A 52 -3.70 -12.52 -14.51
CA LYS A 52 -2.65 -13.48 -14.13
C LYS A 52 -2.18 -14.34 -15.31
N GLY A 53 -3.10 -14.81 -16.15
CA GLY A 53 -2.77 -15.59 -17.35
C GLY A 53 -2.00 -14.76 -18.38
N PHE A 54 -2.47 -13.54 -18.68
CA PHE A 54 -1.76 -12.64 -19.59
C PHE A 54 -0.36 -12.27 -19.07
N LEU A 55 -0.24 -11.96 -17.78
CA LEU A 55 1.05 -11.72 -17.12
C LEU A 55 1.97 -12.93 -17.25
N PHE A 56 1.46 -14.14 -17.00
CA PHE A 56 2.23 -15.37 -17.13
C PHE A 56 2.80 -15.51 -18.55
N PHE A 57 1.94 -15.53 -19.58
CA PHE A 57 2.39 -15.71 -20.96
C PHE A 57 3.33 -14.58 -21.42
N GLY A 58 3.02 -13.33 -21.09
CA GLY A 58 3.86 -12.18 -21.41
C GLY A 58 5.25 -12.26 -20.76
N THR A 59 5.32 -12.64 -19.48
CA THR A 59 6.59 -12.80 -18.76
C THR A 59 7.46 -13.89 -19.37
N PHE A 60 6.90 -15.07 -19.68
CA PHE A 60 7.69 -16.17 -20.27
C PHE A 60 8.10 -15.91 -21.72
N LEU A 61 7.30 -15.17 -22.49
CA LEU A 61 7.67 -14.73 -23.83
C LEU A 61 8.83 -13.73 -23.79
N LEU A 62 8.77 -12.74 -22.88
CA LEU A 62 9.85 -11.79 -22.67
C LEU A 62 11.11 -12.44 -22.10
N ALA A 63 10.95 -13.43 -21.21
CA ALA A 63 12.06 -14.25 -20.72
C ALA A 63 12.73 -15.01 -21.88
N GLY A 64 11.95 -15.64 -22.77
CA GLY A 64 12.49 -16.32 -23.96
C GLY A 64 13.30 -15.39 -24.86
N ARG A 65 12.80 -14.17 -25.12
CA ARG A 65 13.54 -13.14 -25.86
C ARG A 65 14.84 -12.74 -25.15
N TYR A 66 14.77 -12.51 -23.83
CA TYR A 66 15.93 -12.14 -23.03
C TYR A 66 17.01 -13.23 -23.03
N PHE A 67 16.64 -14.49 -22.81
CA PHE A 67 17.59 -15.61 -22.81
C PHE A 67 18.14 -15.92 -24.20
N TYR A 68 17.34 -15.76 -25.27
CA TYR A 68 17.87 -15.83 -26.63
C TYR A 68 18.98 -14.80 -26.86
N TRP A 69 18.75 -13.55 -26.45
CA TRP A 69 19.79 -12.52 -26.52
C TRP A 69 21.01 -12.87 -25.65
N ARG A 70 20.81 -13.29 -24.39
CA ARG A 70 21.91 -13.68 -23.50
C ARG A 70 22.75 -14.83 -24.08
N LEU A 71 22.11 -15.90 -24.54
CA LEU A 71 22.80 -17.10 -25.03
C LEU A 71 23.57 -16.86 -26.33
N PHE A 72 23.00 -16.11 -27.27
CA PHE A 72 23.57 -15.99 -28.62
C PHE A 72 24.37 -14.70 -28.86
N HIS A 73 24.17 -13.64 -28.05
CA HIS A 73 24.79 -12.33 -28.30
C HIS A 73 25.67 -11.82 -27.15
N THR A 74 25.63 -12.46 -25.97
CA THR A 74 26.47 -12.03 -24.83
C THR A 74 27.56 -13.04 -24.46
N PHE A 75 27.60 -14.20 -25.12
CA PHE A 75 28.59 -15.23 -24.87
C PHE A 75 29.92 -14.85 -25.51
N GLN A 76 30.98 -14.78 -24.70
CA GLN A 76 32.35 -14.49 -25.16
C GLN A 76 33.20 -15.71 -24.86
N LEU A 77 33.73 -16.38 -25.89
CA LEU A 77 34.53 -17.60 -25.73
C LEU A 77 36.03 -17.32 -25.56
N GLU A 78 36.47 -16.07 -25.76
CA GLU A 78 37.88 -15.67 -25.72
C GLU A 78 38.45 -15.64 -24.30
N ASP A 79 37.69 -15.14 -23.33
CA ASP A 79 38.05 -15.17 -21.90
C ASP A 79 37.36 -16.36 -21.22
N LYS A 80 38.13 -17.40 -20.89
CA LYS A 80 37.61 -18.60 -20.21
C LYS A 80 36.98 -18.29 -18.85
N ALA A 81 37.52 -17.32 -18.11
CA ALA A 81 37.00 -16.94 -16.79
C ALA A 81 35.68 -16.17 -16.93
N GLY A 82 35.63 -15.18 -17.83
CA GLY A 82 34.41 -14.48 -18.19
C GLY A 82 33.32 -15.40 -18.74
N ALA A 83 33.68 -16.37 -19.59
CA ALA A 83 32.77 -17.37 -20.15
C ALA A 83 32.13 -18.25 -19.06
N LEU A 84 32.93 -18.74 -18.11
CA LEU A 84 32.44 -19.52 -16.97
C LEU A 84 31.49 -18.69 -16.10
N LEU A 85 31.85 -17.44 -15.78
CA LEU A 85 31.00 -16.53 -15.01
C LEU A 85 29.69 -16.21 -15.73
N ASN A 86 29.72 -16.08 -17.06
CA ASN A 86 28.52 -15.89 -17.86
C ASN A 86 27.60 -17.10 -17.79
N LEU A 87 28.14 -18.31 -17.93
CA LEU A 87 27.38 -19.55 -17.85
C LEU A 87 26.73 -19.72 -16.47
N LEU A 88 27.49 -19.43 -15.39
CA LEU A 88 26.97 -19.44 -14.02
C LEU A 88 25.85 -18.41 -13.84
N LEU A 89 26.01 -17.20 -14.39
CA LEU A 89 25.00 -16.15 -14.33
C LEU A 89 23.73 -16.53 -15.10
N ILE A 90 23.84 -17.03 -16.34
CA ILE A 90 22.69 -17.50 -17.12
C ILE A 90 21.98 -18.64 -16.40
N THR A 91 22.72 -19.55 -15.78
CA THR A 91 22.15 -20.65 -14.99
C THR A 91 21.37 -20.12 -13.78
N ALA A 92 21.92 -19.15 -13.05
CA ALA A 92 21.24 -18.49 -11.93
C ALA A 92 19.97 -17.72 -12.36
N GLU A 93 20.03 -17.05 -13.51
CA GLU A 93 18.88 -16.38 -14.14
C GLU A 93 17.79 -17.38 -14.54
N LEU A 94 18.15 -18.50 -15.17
CA LEU A 94 17.22 -19.57 -15.56
C LEU A 94 16.56 -20.23 -14.36
N LEU A 95 17.32 -20.51 -13.29
CA LEU A 95 16.78 -21.03 -12.03
C LEU A 95 15.75 -20.06 -11.43
N SER A 96 16.03 -18.76 -11.48
CA SER A 96 15.09 -17.74 -11.00
C SER A 96 13.79 -17.73 -11.80
N VAL A 97 13.87 -17.86 -13.13
CA VAL A 97 12.69 -17.96 -14.00
C VAL A 97 11.93 -19.28 -13.78
N ALA A 98 12.63 -20.39 -13.55
CA ALA A 98 12.02 -21.65 -13.16
C ALA A 98 11.24 -21.49 -11.83
N GLY A 99 11.83 -20.83 -10.82
CA GLY A 99 11.14 -20.54 -9.56
C GLY A 99 9.82 -19.79 -9.76
N VAL A 100 9.81 -18.78 -10.64
CA VAL A 100 8.59 -18.03 -11.00
C VAL A 100 7.58 -18.93 -11.73
N PHE A 101 8.05 -19.82 -12.60
CA PHE A 101 7.22 -20.76 -13.34
C PHE A 101 6.46 -21.70 -12.41
N PHE A 102 7.17 -22.39 -11.52
CA PHE A 102 6.54 -23.33 -10.59
C PHE A 102 5.61 -22.61 -9.60
N LEU A 103 6.01 -21.44 -9.09
CA LEU A 103 5.15 -20.64 -8.24
C LEU A 103 3.87 -20.19 -8.97
N SER A 104 3.98 -19.82 -10.25
CA SER A 104 2.80 -19.48 -11.08
C SER A 104 1.88 -20.68 -11.26
N PHE A 105 2.41 -21.90 -11.36
CA PHE A 105 1.60 -23.10 -11.48
C PHE A 105 0.89 -23.46 -10.18
N GLN A 106 1.56 -23.28 -9.04
CA GLN A 106 0.99 -23.45 -7.70
C GLN A 106 -0.13 -22.40 -7.46
N LEU A 107 0.13 -21.13 -7.77
CA LEU A 107 -0.71 -19.98 -7.39
C LEU A 107 -1.59 -19.37 -8.50
N GLY A 108 -1.56 -19.93 -9.72
CA GLY A 108 -2.17 -19.31 -10.90
C GLY A 108 -3.69 -19.16 -10.82
N LYS A 109 -4.36 -19.96 -9.98
CA LYS A 109 -5.78 -19.82 -9.64
C LYS A 109 -5.92 -19.50 -8.17
N ASP A 110 -6.81 -18.57 -7.82
CA ASP A 110 -7.08 -18.26 -6.42
C ASP A 110 -7.68 -19.50 -5.74
N PRO A 111 -7.16 -19.88 -4.56
CA PRO A 111 -7.65 -21.05 -3.86
C PRO A 111 -9.10 -20.84 -3.43
N LYS A 112 -9.97 -21.79 -3.76
CA LYS A 112 -11.34 -21.81 -3.24
C LYS A 112 -11.32 -22.47 -1.87
N ARG A 113 -11.99 -21.86 -0.90
CA ARG A 113 -12.17 -22.48 0.42
C ARG A 113 -12.94 -23.78 0.24
N LYS A 114 -12.38 -24.90 0.69
CA LYS A 114 -13.11 -26.18 0.74
C LYS A 114 -14.31 -25.99 1.68
N LYS A 115 -15.49 -26.42 1.22
CA LYS A 115 -16.67 -26.53 2.09
C LYS A 115 -16.40 -27.67 3.06
N LEU A 116 -16.78 -27.48 4.33
CA LEU A 116 -16.74 -28.56 5.31
C LEU A 116 -17.74 -29.63 4.86
N PRO A 117 -17.36 -30.92 4.86
CA PRO A 117 -18.31 -32.01 4.68
C PRO A 117 -19.40 -31.93 5.78
N PRO A 118 -20.62 -32.41 5.52
CA PRO A 118 -21.62 -32.57 6.56
C PRO A 118 -21.07 -33.48 7.68
N ALA A 119 -21.50 -33.23 8.92
CA ALA A 119 -21.13 -34.05 10.06
C ALA A 119 -21.49 -35.52 9.78
N ALA A 120 -20.58 -36.44 10.12
CA ALA A 120 -20.84 -37.88 10.00
C ALA A 120 -21.95 -38.31 10.98
N ALA A 121 -22.70 -39.37 10.62
CA ALA A 121 -23.75 -39.95 11.45
C ALA A 121 -23.19 -40.93 12.50
N ASP A 122 -23.76 -40.85 13.70
CA ASP A 122 -23.81 -41.73 14.88
C ASP A 122 -22.56 -42.42 15.47
N ASP A 123 -21.46 -42.69 14.73
CA ASP A 123 -20.24 -43.29 15.31
C ASP A 123 -18.98 -42.41 15.10
N PRO A 124 -18.38 -41.82 16.16
CA PRO A 124 -17.20 -40.99 16.05
C PRO A 124 -15.93 -41.83 15.88
N LEU A 125 -15.18 -41.58 14.80
CA LEU A 125 -13.88 -42.21 14.53
C LEU A 125 -12.91 -42.08 15.71
N SER A 126 -12.19 -43.15 16.04
CA SER A 126 -11.21 -43.15 17.15
C SER A 126 -9.94 -42.38 16.79
N VAL A 127 -9.55 -41.42 17.63
CA VAL A 127 -8.41 -40.51 17.37
C VAL A 127 -7.40 -40.53 18.51
N GLU A 128 -6.13 -40.75 18.19
CA GLU A 128 -5.01 -40.59 19.13
C GLU A 128 -4.19 -39.34 18.79
N LEU A 129 -3.90 -38.51 19.79
CA LEU A 129 -3.18 -37.25 19.65
C LEU A 129 -1.73 -37.46 20.06
N PHE A 130 -0.82 -37.42 19.10
CA PHE A 130 0.62 -37.45 19.34
C PHE A 130 1.14 -36.02 19.51
N ILE A 131 1.45 -35.65 20.74
CA ILE A 131 2.06 -34.37 21.09
C ILE A 131 3.57 -34.58 21.20
N VAL A 132 4.32 -34.06 20.23
CA VAL A 132 5.77 -34.24 20.13
C VAL A 132 6.51 -33.09 20.82
N ILE A 133 7.45 -33.44 21.68
CA ILE A 133 8.37 -32.51 22.36
C ILE A 133 9.78 -32.81 21.91
N THR A 134 10.47 -31.80 21.39
CA THR A 134 11.87 -31.88 20.97
C THR A 134 12.78 -31.18 21.99
N GLU A 135 12.66 -29.86 22.08
CA GLU A 135 13.45 -28.98 22.93
C GLU A 135 12.59 -27.91 23.63
N GLU A 136 11.27 -27.91 23.38
CA GLU A 136 10.35 -26.92 23.92
C GLU A 136 10.24 -27.02 25.45
N PRO A 137 10.08 -25.89 26.16
CA PRO A 137 9.95 -25.91 27.62
C PRO A 137 8.66 -26.59 28.07
N ALA A 138 8.62 -27.12 29.31
CA ALA A 138 7.48 -27.86 29.84
C ALA A 138 6.16 -27.07 29.78
N GLU A 139 6.23 -25.74 29.94
CA GLU A 139 5.06 -24.86 29.85
C GLU A 139 4.46 -24.82 28.43
N ALA A 140 5.25 -25.03 27.38
CA ALA A 140 4.72 -25.15 26.03
C ALA A 140 3.89 -26.44 25.89
N ALA A 141 4.47 -27.58 26.31
CA ALA A 141 3.77 -28.86 26.33
C ALA A 141 2.48 -28.80 27.16
N GLU A 142 2.51 -28.14 28.32
CA GLU A 142 1.35 -27.97 29.20
C GLU A 142 0.21 -27.23 28.50
N ARG A 143 0.51 -26.15 27.78
CA ARG A 143 -0.48 -25.39 27.01
C ARG A 143 -1.14 -26.25 25.93
N THR A 144 -0.33 -27.02 25.21
CA THR A 144 -0.81 -27.89 24.13
C THR A 144 -1.61 -29.06 24.68
N LEU A 145 -1.20 -29.66 25.80
CA LEU A 145 -1.98 -30.69 26.53
C LEU A 145 -3.32 -30.14 27.02
N THR A 146 -3.32 -28.94 27.61
CA THR A 146 -4.55 -28.27 28.06
C THR A 146 -5.52 -28.05 26.90
N ALA A 147 -5.03 -27.52 25.78
CA ALA A 147 -5.85 -27.30 24.58
C ALA A 147 -6.35 -28.62 23.96
N SER A 148 -5.51 -29.66 23.97
CA SER A 148 -5.85 -31.00 23.45
C SER A 148 -6.91 -31.69 24.31
N ALA A 149 -6.80 -31.60 25.64
CA ALA A 149 -7.80 -32.12 26.56
C ALA A 149 -9.16 -31.42 26.38
N ALA A 150 -9.16 -30.13 26.05
CA ALA A 150 -10.35 -29.31 25.84
C ALA A 150 -11.04 -29.49 24.47
N LEU A 151 -10.53 -30.36 23.59
CA LEU A 151 -11.17 -30.66 22.31
C LEU A 151 -12.59 -31.21 22.49
N GLU A 152 -13.52 -30.65 21.72
CA GLU A 152 -14.92 -31.06 21.69
C GLU A 152 -15.08 -32.35 20.88
N TYR A 153 -14.80 -33.47 21.51
CA TYR A 153 -14.91 -34.81 20.93
C TYR A 153 -15.19 -35.84 22.04
N PRO A 154 -15.92 -36.94 21.77
CA PRO A 154 -16.25 -37.94 22.78
C PRO A 154 -14.99 -38.49 23.47
N THR A 155 -14.95 -38.46 24.81
CA THR A 155 -13.76 -38.83 25.59
C THR A 155 -13.31 -40.26 25.32
N ALA A 156 -14.24 -41.21 25.16
CA ALA A 156 -13.93 -42.59 24.83
C ALA A 156 -13.27 -42.77 23.46
N GLN A 157 -13.42 -41.80 22.56
CA GLN A 157 -12.88 -41.83 21.19
C GLN A 157 -11.65 -40.92 21.02
N LYS A 158 -11.14 -40.32 22.10
CA LYS A 158 -9.89 -39.53 22.07
C LYS A 158 -8.88 -40.05 23.10
N LYS A 159 -7.64 -40.24 22.65
CA LYS A 159 -6.51 -40.60 23.50
C LYS A 159 -5.38 -39.61 23.28
N ILE A 160 -4.64 -39.25 24.34
CA ILE A 160 -3.53 -38.31 24.26
C ILE A 160 -2.24 -39.04 24.61
N SER A 161 -1.23 -38.90 23.74
CA SER A 161 0.09 -39.53 23.90
C SER A 161 1.18 -38.47 23.75
N LEU A 162 2.02 -38.35 24.78
CA LEU A 162 3.11 -37.40 24.88
C LEU A 162 4.42 -38.07 24.45
N LEU A 163 4.98 -37.60 23.34
CA LEU A 163 6.19 -38.17 22.72
C LEU A 163 7.39 -37.25 22.99
N ASP A 164 8.27 -37.64 23.91
CA ASP A 164 9.36 -36.81 24.43
C ASP A 164 10.74 -37.25 23.93
N LEU A 165 11.34 -36.46 23.04
CA LEU A 165 12.73 -36.64 22.60
C LEU A 165 13.76 -36.08 23.57
N SER A 166 13.35 -35.19 24.47
CA SER A 166 14.25 -34.53 25.43
C SER A 166 14.59 -35.44 26.61
N GLY A 167 13.65 -36.30 27.01
CA GLY A 167 13.80 -37.24 28.13
C GLY A 167 13.87 -36.55 29.50
N ARG A 168 13.23 -35.38 29.63
CA ARG A 168 13.27 -34.58 30.86
C ARG A 168 12.18 -35.02 31.84
N GLU A 169 12.56 -35.21 33.09
CA GLU A 169 11.66 -35.68 34.15
C GLU A 169 10.45 -34.74 34.40
N GLU A 170 10.61 -33.44 34.16
CA GLU A 170 9.51 -32.47 34.22
C GLU A 170 8.39 -32.75 33.21
N ILE A 171 8.74 -33.29 32.03
CA ILE A 171 7.81 -33.63 30.96
C ILE A 171 7.07 -34.93 31.30
N ARG A 172 7.77 -35.90 31.90
CA ARG A 172 7.14 -37.14 32.38
C ARG A 172 6.07 -36.86 33.44
N ARG A 173 6.40 -36.05 34.44
CA ARG A 173 5.45 -35.60 35.47
C ARG A 173 4.26 -34.83 34.88
N LEU A 174 4.45 -34.16 33.75
CA LEU A 174 3.39 -33.49 33.02
C LEU A 174 2.44 -34.50 32.35
N ALA A 175 2.98 -35.56 31.74
CA ALA A 175 2.17 -36.64 31.17
C ALA A 175 1.31 -37.31 32.24
N ASP A 176 1.89 -37.65 33.40
CA ASP A 176 1.16 -38.26 34.52
C ASP A 176 -0.01 -37.38 34.99
N ARG A 177 0.20 -36.06 35.06
CA ARG A 177 -0.84 -35.10 35.48
C ARG A 177 -2.02 -35.02 34.52
N PHE A 178 -1.78 -35.20 33.23
CA PHE A 178 -2.80 -35.18 32.19
C PHE A 178 -3.32 -36.57 31.84
N GLU A 179 -2.90 -37.61 32.58
CA GLU A 179 -3.22 -39.02 32.29
C GLU A 179 -2.91 -39.39 30.83
N ALA A 180 -1.83 -38.81 30.30
CA ALA A 180 -1.40 -39.01 28.91
C ALA A 180 -0.39 -40.16 28.82
N ASP A 181 -0.50 -40.96 27.77
CA ASP A 181 0.46 -42.03 27.49
C ASP A 181 1.83 -41.42 27.19
N TYR A 182 2.84 -41.77 27.99
CA TYR A 182 4.18 -41.22 27.82
C TYR A 182 5.08 -42.19 27.04
N LEU A 183 5.72 -41.67 25.99
CA LEU A 183 6.77 -42.38 25.26
C LEU A 183 8.01 -41.50 25.14
N THR A 184 9.15 -42.04 25.51
CA THR A 184 10.46 -41.41 25.30
C THR A 184 11.39 -42.32 24.52
N ARG A 185 12.48 -41.76 23.98
CA ARG A 185 13.47 -42.49 23.20
C ARG A 185 14.20 -43.54 24.03
N SER A 186 14.46 -44.71 23.45
CA SER A 186 15.31 -45.75 24.06
C SER A 186 16.81 -45.50 23.89
N GLN A 187 17.28 -44.90 22.77
CA GLN A 187 18.59 -44.22 22.57
C GLN A 187 18.68 -43.60 21.15
N LYS A 188 19.35 -42.43 21.00
CA LYS A 188 19.67 -41.69 19.74
C LYS A 188 18.64 -41.77 18.58
N SER A 189 17.35 -41.87 18.87
CA SER A 189 16.30 -41.90 17.84
C SER A 189 15.82 -40.48 17.50
N GLY A 190 15.69 -40.20 16.20
CA GLY A 190 15.10 -38.97 15.70
C GLY A 190 13.57 -38.99 15.72
N ARG A 191 12.95 -37.83 15.44
CA ARG A 191 11.50 -37.61 15.53
C ARG A 191 10.65 -38.66 14.80
N SER A 192 10.96 -39.00 13.55
CA SER A 192 10.19 -39.97 12.77
C SER A 192 10.20 -41.37 13.38
N ARG A 193 11.32 -41.78 13.99
CA ARG A 193 11.43 -43.10 14.61
C ARG A 193 10.57 -43.18 15.86
N LEU A 194 10.54 -42.11 16.66
CA LEU A 194 9.65 -42.01 17.83
C LEU A 194 8.17 -42.03 17.41
N LEU A 195 7.82 -41.30 16.34
CA LEU A 195 6.47 -41.33 15.77
C LEU A 195 6.07 -42.73 15.28
N ASN A 196 6.98 -43.45 14.62
CA ASN A 196 6.73 -44.82 14.16
C ASN A 196 6.60 -45.82 15.31
N GLU A 197 7.37 -45.65 16.38
CA GLU A 197 7.25 -46.46 17.59
C GLU A 197 5.90 -46.23 18.28
N ALA A 198 5.47 -44.97 18.41
CA ALA A 198 4.14 -44.64 18.91
C ALA A 198 3.03 -45.19 18.00
N LEU A 199 3.20 -45.08 16.68
CA LEU A 199 2.27 -45.62 15.69
C LEU A 199 2.08 -47.14 15.83
N GLY A 200 3.15 -47.87 16.13
CA GLY A 200 3.12 -49.32 16.37
C GLY A 200 2.40 -49.73 17.66
N ARG A 201 2.31 -48.83 18.64
CA ARG A 201 1.59 -49.05 19.92
C ARG A 201 0.13 -48.60 19.88
N SER A 202 -0.23 -47.78 18.90
CA SER A 202 -1.57 -47.20 18.77
C SER A 202 -2.55 -48.14 18.05
N SER A 203 -3.74 -48.28 18.64
CA SER A 203 -4.88 -48.97 18.03
C SER A 203 -5.90 -48.03 17.37
N ALA A 204 -5.74 -46.70 17.51
CA ALA A 204 -6.68 -45.72 16.98
C ALA A 204 -6.77 -45.73 15.45
N GLU A 205 -7.93 -45.41 14.89
CA GLU A 205 -8.12 -45.35 13.43
C GLU A 205 -7.41 -44.16 12.79
N SER A 206 -7.32 -43.05 13.51
CA SER A 206 -6.62 -41.85 13.08
C SER A 206 -5.66 -41.29 14.13
N ILE A 207 -4.62 -40.64 13.63
CA ILE A 207 -3.54 -40.06 14.43
C ILE A 207 -3.44 -38.57 14.15
N LEU A 208 -3.62 -37.73 15.17
CA LEU A 208 -3.40 -36.28 15.10
C LEU A 208 -1.97 -35.97 15.56
N ILE A 209 -1.18 -35.32 14.71
CA ILE A 209 0.18 -34.89 15.07
C ILE A 209 0.18 -33.41 15.48
N LEU A 210 0.66 -33.14 16.69
CA LEU A 210 0.86 -31.79 17.24
C LEU A 210 2.29 -31.64 17.77
N GLN A 211 2.83 -30.43 17.68
CA GLN A 211 4.06 -30.04 18.36
C GLN A 211 3.71 -29.36 19.66
N ALA A 212 4.62 -29.37 20.63
CA ALA A 212 4.41 -28.77 21.95
C ALA A 212 4.07 -27.27 21.92
N ASP A 213 4.36 -26.54 20.83
CA ASP A 213 4.02 -25.12 20.65
C ASP A 213 2.79 -24.87 19.75
N HIS A 214 2.06 -25.93 19.38
CA HIS A 214 0.96 -25.88 18.41
C HIS A 214 -0.37 -26.32 19.02
N LEU A 215 -1.16 -25.33 19.42
CA LEU A 215 -2.38 -25.53 20.18
C LEU A 215 -3.58 -25.74 19.26
N PRO A 216 -4.33 -26.84 19.36
CA PRO A 216 -5.54 -27.03 18.58
C PRO A 216 -6.71 -26.19 19.13
N SER A 217 -7.57 -25.72 18.23
CA SER A 217 -8.87 -25.11 18.57
C SER A 217 -9.85 -26.17 19.06
N ARG A 218 -10.82 -25.79 19.91
CA ARG A 218 -11.83 -26.73 20.47
C ARG A 218 -12.56 -27.54 19.40
N ASN A 219 -12.83 -26.93 18.25
CA ASN A 219 -13.59 -27.52 17.15
C ASN A 219 -12.72 -28.29 16.14
N PHE A 220 -11.42 -28.44 16.37
CA PHE A 220 -10.50 -29.06 15.41
C PHE A 220 -11.02 -30.42 14.90
N LEU A 221 -11.30 -31.36 15.79
CA LEU A 221 -11.75 -32.70 15.40
C LEU A 221 -13.12 -32.68 14.71
N LYS A 222 -14.07 -31.88 15.22
CA LYS A 222 -15.40 -31.70 14.61
C LYS A 222 -15.33 -31.22 13.16
N GLU A 223 -14.39 -30.33 12.83
CA GLU A 223 -14.23 -29.81 11.46
C GLU A 223 -13.43 -30.75 10.55
N ILE A 224 -12.52 -31.56 11.10
CA ILE A 224 -11.55 -32.33 10.32
C ILE A 224 -11.95 -33.79 10.11
N VAL A 225 -12.50 -34.46 11.13
CA VAL A 225 -12.93 -35.86 11.04
C VAL A 225 -13.91 -36.11 9.87
N PRO A 226 -14.89 -35.24 9.55
CA PRO A 226 -15.82 -35.47 8.44
C PRO A 226 -15.16 -35.66 7.06
N PHE A 227 -13.91 -35.21 6.86
CA PHE A 227 -13.19 -35.42 5.60
C PHE A 227 -12.80 -36.89 5.38
N PHE A 228 -12.70 -37.70 6.44
CA PHE A 228 -12.31 -39.12 6.35
C PHE A 228 -13.44 -40.04 5.87
N GLN A 229 -14.63 -39.48 5.57
CA GLN A 229 -15.65 -40.16 4.75
C GLN A 229 -15.09 -40.56 3.37
N ASP A 230 -14.06 -39.86 2.88
CA ASP A 230 -13.28 -40.30 1.73
C ASP A 230 -12.26 -41.38 2.16
N GLU A 231 -12.55 -42.63 1.79
CA GLU A 231 -11.70 -43.79 2.09
C GLU A 231 -10.28 -43.70 1.52
N LYS A 232 -10.07 -42.93 0.44
CA LYS A 232 -8.75 -42.72 -0.17
C LYS A 232 -8.02 -41.50 0.38
N LEU A 233 -8.56 -40.81 1.38
CA LEU A 233 -7.92 -39.68 2.02
C LEU A 233 -6.98 -40.16 3.14
N ALA A 234 -5.68 -39.93 2.97
CA ALA A 234 -4.68 -40.30 3.95
C ALA A 234 -4.56 -39.27 5.06
N PHE A 235 -4.64 -37.97 4.76
CA PHE A 235 -4.54 -36.93 5.79
C PHE A 235 -5.18 -35.61 5.41
N VAL A 236 -5.46 -34.82 6.45
CA VAL A 236 -5.93 -33.43 6.34
C VAL A 236 -4.97 -32.53 7.11
N GLN A 237 -4.36 -31.57 6.40
CA GLN A 237 -3.51 -30.52 6.98
C GLN A 237 -4.34 -29.25 7.22
N THR A 238 -4.11 -28.56 8.33
CA THR A 238 -4.77 -27.27 8.63
C THR A 238 -3.81 -26.08 8.58
N ALA A 239 -4.37 -24.89 8.44
CA ALA A 239 -3.61 -23.65 8.62
C ALA A 239 -3.36 -23.38 10.11
N ALA A 240 -2.16 -22.88 10.41
CA ALA A 240 -1.79 -22.40 11.73
C ALA A 240 -1.95 -20.88 11.84
N ARG A 241 -2.56 -20.40 12.92
CA ARG A 241 -2.52 -18.98 13.30
C ARG A 241 -1.14 -18.65 13.84
N LEU A 242 -0.42 -17.79 13.14
CA LEU A 242 0.88 -17.29 13.56
C LEU A 242 0.68 -16.02 14.41
N VAL A 243 0.83 -16.13 15.73
CA VAL A 243 0.55 -15.02 16.65
C VAL A 243 1.79 -14.25 17.07
N VAL A 244 2.94 -14.92 17.09
CA VAL A 244 4.21 -14.31 17.49
C VAL A 244 4.93 -13.77 16.25
N PRO A 245 5.44 -12.52 16.26
CA PRO A 245 6.15 -11.97 15.12
C PRO A 245 7.42 -12.77 14.80
N ASP A 246 7.71 -12.96 13.52
CA ASP A 246 8.93 -13.66 13.08
C ASP A 246 10.19 -12.80 13.26
N PRO A 247 11.41 -13.38 13.19
CA PRO A 247 12.64 -12.61 13.37
C PRO A 247 12.83 -11.43 12.41
N PHE A 248 12.25 -11.44 11.20
CA PHE A 248 12.32 -10.31 10.28
C PHE A 248 11.44 -9.16 10.74
N GLN A 249 10.20 -9.44 11.13
CA GLN A 249 9.28 -8.45 11.67
C GLN A 249 9.87 -7.78 12.91
N GLN A 250 10.46 -8.56 13.80
CA GLN A 250 11.06 -8.07 15.04
C GLN A 250 12.32 -7.24 14.77
N ALA A 251 13.26 -7.74 13.97
CA ALA A 251 14.54 -7.08 13.73
C ALA A 251 14.38 -5.73 13.04
N LEU A 252 13.48 -5.67 12.05
CA LEU A 252 13.25 -4.50 11.21
C LEU A 252 12.16 -3.57 11.76
N LEU A 253 11.59 -3.89 12.93
CA LEU A 253 10.50 -3.12 13.57
C LEU A 253 9.26 -2.95 12.68
N LEU A 254 8.99 -3.96 11.85
CA LEU A 254 7.84 -4.02 10.96
C LEU A 254 6.76 -4.98 11.51
N ASN A 255 6.66 -5.06 12.84
CA ASN A 255 5.71 -5.93 13.54
C ASN A 255 4.30 -5.72 12.96
N ARG A 256 3.74 -6.77 12.35
CA ARG A 256 2.40 -6.79 11.74
C ARG A 256 2.19 -5.81 10.57
N GLU A 257 3.20 -5.03 10.16
CA GLU A 257 3.16 -4.20 8.95
C GLU A 257 3.42 -5.02 7.68
N ILE A 258 4.19 -6.10 7.82
CA ILE A 258 4.43 -7.09 6.76
C ILE A 258 3.84 -8.44 7.18
N PRO A 259 3.36 -9.28 6.25
CA PRO A 259 3.01 -10.66 6.58
C PRO A 259 4.24 -11.43 7.05
N GLN A 260 4.03 -12.44 7.90
CA GLN A 260 5.10 -13.35 8.29
C GLN A 260 5.64 -14.15 7.11
N GLU A 261 6.88 -14.62 7.21
CA GLU A 261 7.52 -15.42 6.16
C GLU A 261 6.69 -16.67 5.81
N GLN A 262 6.21 -17.41 6.81
CA GLN A 262 5.45 -18.65 6.59
C GLN A 262 4.04 -18.40 6.02
N ALA A 263 3.53 -17.16 6.08
CA ALA A 263 2.18 -16.85 5.63
C ALA A 263 1.97 -17.09 4.12
N LEU A 264 3.00 -16.86 3.28
CA LEU A 264 2.91 -17.18 1.85
C LEU A 264 2.70 -18.69 1.64
N PHE A 265 3.44 -19.50 2.38
CA PHE A 265 3.35 -20.95 2.27
C PHE A 265 1.98 -21.45 2.71
N LEU A 266 1.60 -21.17 3.96
CA LEU A 266 0.38 -21.68 4.57
C LEU A 266 -0.89 -21.11 3.90
N GLN A 267 -0.93 -19.82 3.56
CA GLN A 267 -2.18 -19.20 3.10
C GLN A 267 -2.36 -19.19 1.57
N ARG A 268 -1.30 -19.51 0.81
CA ARG A 268 -1.34 -19.46 -0.66
C ARG A 268 -0.78 -20.72 -1.31
N ILE A 269 0.45 -21.12 -0.97
CA ILE A 269 1.10 -22.28 -1.62
C ILE A 269 0.38 -23.57 -1.25
N GLU A 270 0.12 -23.84 0.02
CA GLU A 270 -0.60 -25.03 0.49
C GLU A 270 -1.99 -25.19 -0.15
N PRO A 271 -2.88 -24.17 -0.14
CA PRO A 271 -4.13 -24.24 -0.90
C PRO A 271 -3.93 -24.45 -2.41
N GLY A 272 -2.84 -23.94 -2.98
CA GLY A 272 -2.45 -24.16 -4.36
C GLY A 272 -2.04 -25.61 -4.64
N LEU A 273 -1.29 -26.22 -3.71
CA LEU A 273 -0.88 -27.62 -3.74
C LEU A 273 -2.06 -28.57 -3.56
N ASP A 274 -2.99 -28.25 -2.66
CA ASP A 274 -4.25 -28.99 -2.47
C ASP A 274 -5.05 -29.11 -3.77
N ARG A 275 -5.14 -28.01 -4.53
CA ARG A 275 -5.77 -28.01 -5.87
C ARG A 275 -5.04 -28.93 -6.86
N LEU A 276 -3.74 -29.12 -6.70
CA LEU A 276 -2.93 -30.04 -7.50
C LEU A 276 -2.99 -31.48 -6.99
N GLY A 277 -3.69 -31.76 -5.89
CA GLY A 277 -3.70 -33.06 -5.23
C GLY A 277 -2.41 -33.36 -4.49
N ALA A 278 -1.67 -32.32 -4.09
CA ALA A 278 -0.32 -32.40 -3.56
C ALA A 278 -0.15 -31.62 -2.24
N ALA A 279 -1.22 -31.40 -1.47
CA ALA A 279 -1.11 -30.77 -0.14
C ALA A 279 -0.17 -31.61 0.72
N VAL A 280 0.74 -30.95 1.45
CA VAL A 280 1.79 -31.63 2.20
C VAL A 280 1.61 -31.45 3.70
N PHE A 281 2.10 -32.44 4.45
CA PHE A 281 2.20 -32.38 5.90
C PHE A 281 3.37 -31.48 6.29
N THR A 282 3.10 -30.49 7.14
CA THR A 282 4.09 -29.48 7.55
C THR A 282 4.70 -29.78 8.92
N GLY A 283 4.66 -31.04 9.36
CA GLY A 283 5.20 -31.48 10.65
C GLY A 283 4.27 -31.29 11.85
N SER A 284 3.13 -30.62 11.72
CA SER A 284 2.17 -30.43 12.84
C SER A 284 0.79 -29.97 12.34
N GLY A 285 -0.26 -30.18 13.13
CA GLY A 285 -1.62 -29.74 12.81
C GLY A 285 -2.27 -30.53 11.67
N ALA A 286 -2.02 -31.84 11.62
CA ALA A 286 -2.62 -32.72 10.63
C ALA A 286 -3.16 -34.00 11.27
N LEU A 287 -4.35 -34.40 10.82
CA LEU A 287 -4.96 -35.68 11.17
C LEU A 287 -4.66 -36.68 10.05
N PHE A 288 -4.20 -37.88 10.39
CA PHE A 288 -3.85 -38.96 9.49
C PHE A 288 -4.75 -40.17 9.68
N ARG A 289 -5.04 -40.90 8.60
CA ARG A 289 -5.56 -42.27 8.64
C ARG A 289 -4.39 -43.21 8.99
N ARG A 290 -4.54 -44.01 10.05
CA ARG A 290 -3.46 -44.89 10.53
C ARG A 290 -3.06 -45.93 9.47
N THR A 291 -4.03 -46.55 8.81
CA THR A 291 -3.79 -47.58 7.79
C THR A 291 -2.98 -47.05 6.60
N ALA A 292 -3.20 -45.79 6.21
CA ALA A 292 -2.42 -45.14 5.14
C ALA A 292 -0.95 -44.98 5.53
N LEU A 293 -0.66 -44.61 6.79
CA LEU A 293 0.72 -44.54 7.29
C LEU A 293 1.36 -45.92 7.35
N GLN A 294 0.64 -46.96 7.78
CA GLN A 294 1.16 -48.33 7.83
C GLN A 294 1.54 -48.86 6.46
N GLU A 295 0.76 -48.55 5.42
CA GLU A 295 1.00 -49.04 4.06
C GLU A 295 2.33 -48.54 3.46
N ILE A 296 2.78 -47.36 3.87
CA ILE A 296 4.09 -46.79 3.46
C ILE A 296 5.23 -47.13 4.44
N GLY A 297 4.97 -47.93 5.48
CA GLY A 297 5.96 -48.28 6.50
C GLY A 297 6.16 -47.20 7.58
N GLY A 298 5.18 -46.30 7.76
CA GLY A 298 5.20 -45.21 8.73
C GLY A 298 5.71 -43.87 8.16
N PHE A 299 6.03 -42.95 9.07
CA PHE A 299 6.65 -41.66 8.77
C PHE A 299 8.04 -41.85 8.17
N GLN A 300 8.31 -41.12 7.09
CA GLN A 300 9.54 -41.22 6.30
C GLN A 300 10.55 -40.17 6.74
N ALA A 301 11.80 -40.57 7.00
CA ALA A 301 12.89 -39.66 7.37
C ALA A 301 14.05 -39.73 6.37
N ASP A 302 14.39 -38.58 5.80
CA ASP A 302 15.74 -38.28 5.29
C ASP A 302 16.13 -36.92 5.89
N ASP A 303 16.92 -36.93 6.97
CA ASP A 303 17.66 -35.79 7.53
C ASP A 303 16.92 -34.43 7.69
N GLY A 304 15.85 -34.36 8.50
CA GLY A 304 15.43 -33.10 9.15
C GLY A 304 13.94 -32.72 9.08
N GLU A 305 13.26 -32.94 7.95
CA GLU A 305 11.80 -32.70 7.84
C GLU A 305 11.06 -33.91 7.25
N GLU A 306 10.39 -34.68 8.11
CA GLU A 306 9.66 -35.88 7.72
C GLU A 306 8.40 -35.61 6.89
N GLY A 307 7.87 -34.38 6.98
CA GLY A 307 6.56 -34.03 6.46
C GLY A 307 6.42 -34.17 4.95
N PHE A 308 7.36 -33.59 4.20
CA PHE A 308 7.34 -33.62 2.74
C PHE A 308 7.55 -35.01 2.18
N HIS A 309 8.48 -35.79 2.76
CA HIS A 309 8.78 -37.16 2.31
C HIS A 309 7.64 -38.12 2.62
N THR A 310 7.02 -38.00 3.80
CA THR A 310 5.84 -38.80 4.16
C THR A 310 4.68 -38.52 3.20
N SER A 311 4.43 -37.25 2.90
CA SER A 311 3.38 -36.84 1.95
C SER A 311 3.65 -37.41 0.55
N LEU A 312 4.90 -37.33 0.08
CA LEU A 312 5.30 -37.85 -1.23
C LEU A 312 5.13 -39.36 -1.32
N ALA A 313 5.49 -40.10 -0.28
CA ALA A 313 5.31 -41.56 -0.21
C ALA A 313 3.83 -41.95 -0.27
N LEU A 314 2.96 -41.26 0.48
CA LEU A 314 1.51 -41.48 0.44
C LEU A 314 0.95 -41.22 -0.97
N HIS A 315 1.28 -40.09 -1.58
CA HIS A 315 0.79 -39.76 -2.93
C HIS A 315 1.29 -40.74 -4.01
N ARG A 316 2.51 -41.28 -3.86
CA ARG A 316 3.03 -42.36 -4.73
C ARG A 316 2.33 -43.70 -4.55
N ARG A 317 1.62 -43.91 -3.44
CA ARG A 317 0.73 -45.06 -3.25
C ARG A 317 -0.72 -44.76 -3.69
N GLY A 318 -0.97 -43.59 -4.27
CA GLY A 318 -2.29 -43.20 -4.77
C GLY A 318 -3.22 -42.62 -3.70
N TRP A 319 -2.74 -42.44 -2.47
CA TRP A 319 -3.50 -41.75 -1.43
C TRP A 319 -3.69 -40.27 -1.76
N ARG A 320 -4.82 -39.71 -1.30
CA ARG A 320 -5.14 -38.29 -1.42
C ARG A 320 -4.81 -37.55 -0.13
N SER A 321 -4.56 -36.26 -0.24
CA SER A 321 -4.47 -35.33 0.91
C SER A 321 -5.44 -34.16 0.73
N ALA A 322 -5.74 -33.49 1.84
CA ALA A 322 -6.55 -32.28 1.83
C ALA A 322 -5.92 -31.18 2.68
N TYR A 323 -6.05 -29.93 2.23
CA TYR A 323 -5.72 -28.75 3.03
C TYR A 323 -6.98 -27.96 3.41
N VAL A 324 -7.15 -27.70 4.70
CA VAL A 324 -8.23 -26.84 5.22
C VAL A 324 -7.64 -25.48 5.56
N HIS A 325 -7.92 -24.49 4.71
CA HIS A 325 -7.52 -23.09 4.90
C HIS A 325 -8.39 -22.38 5.97
N ARG A 326 -8.32 -22.90 7.20
CA ARG A 326 -8.89 -22.34 8.44
C ARG A 326 -7.83 -22.44 9.53
N ASN A 327 -7.73 -21.41 10.35
CA ASN A 327 -6.79 -21.35 11.47
C ASN A 327 -7.31 -22.21 12.63
N LEU A 328 -7.22 -23.54 12.50
CA LEU A 328 -7.69 -24.49 13.50
C LEU A 328 -6.63 -24.84 14.55
N THR A 329 -5.42 -24.34 14.37
CA THR A 329 -4.32 -24.42 15.35
C THR A 329 -3.69 -23.04 15.54
N THR A 330 -3.06 -22.81 16.68
CA THR A 330 -2.30 -21.58 16.99
C THR A 330 -0.86 -21.94 17.34
N ARG A 331 0.12 -21.30 16.69
CA ARG A 331 1.55 -21.54 16.91
C ARG A 331 2.19 -20.42 17.74
N LEU A 332 2.86 -20.78 18.84
CA LEU A 332 3.34 -19.83 19.85
C LEU A 332 4.83 -19.51 19.84
N ALA A 333 5.69 -20.33 19.25
CA ALA A 333 7.13 -20.10 19.37
C ALA A 333 7.62 -18.98 18.42
N ALA A 334 8.30 -17.97 18.98
CA ALA A 334 9.30 -17.24 18.21
C ALA A 334 10.55 -18.10 18.15
N GLU A 335 11.05 -18.37 16.95
CA GLU A 335 12.37 -18.98 16.78
C GLU A 335 13.41 -18.08 17.49
N LYS A 336 14.14 -18.62 18.49
CA LYS A 336 15.32 -17.93 19.03
C LYS A 336 16.27 -17.67 17.86
N SER A 337 16.98 -16.54 17.84
CA SER A 337 17.76 -16.10 16.67
C SER A 337 18.76 -17.15 16.14
N GLY A 338 19.34 -17.99 17.02
CA GLY A 338 20.17 -19.14 16.61
C GLY A 338 19.36 -20.30 16.00
N ALA A 339 18.26 -20.70 16.64
CA ALA A 339 17.39 -21.78 16.15
C ALA A 339 16.75 -21.46 14.78
N PHE A 340 16.61 -20.18 14.45
CA PHE A 340 16.04 -19.72 13.19
C PHE A 340 16.84 -20.18 11.96
N LEU A 341 18.18 -20.09 12.00
CA LEU A 341 19.00 -20.53 10.86
C LEU A 341 19.13 -22.06 10.78
N THR A 342 19.19 -22.74 11.93
CA THR A 342 19.18 -24.21 11.98
C THR A 342 17.94 -24.77 11.31
N HIS A 343 16.75 -24.27 11.68
CA HIS A 343 15.48 -24.75 11.11
C HIS A 343 15.39 -24.48 9.58
N ARG A 344 15.90 -23.34 9.11
CA ARG A 344 16.00 -23.07 7.65
C ARG A 344 16.93 -24.05 6.96
N PHE A 345 18.09 -24.31 7.54
CA PHE A 345 19.06 -25.24 6.97
C PHE A 345 18.45 -26.64 6.83
N GLU A 346 17.78 -27.13 7.88
CA GLU A 346 17.07 -28.43 7.87
C GLU A 346 16.00 -28.49 6.77
N ARG A 347 15.19 -27.44 6.62
CA ARG A 347 14.19 -27.32 5.54
C ARG A 347 14.81 -27.32 4.14
N LEU A 348 15.94 -26.64 3.96
CA LEU A 348 16.61 -26.59 2.65
C LEU A 348 17.25 -27.95 2.32
N ARG A 349 17.85 -28.61 3.32
CA ARG A 349 18.43 -29.95 3.18
C ARG A 349 17.36 -30.98 2.84
N SER A 350 16.19 -30.93 3.49
CA SER A 350 15.07 -31.86 3.26
C SER A 350 14.43 -31.69 1.88
N ALA A 351 14.44 -30.46 1.33
CA ALA A 351 13.79 -30.11 0.08
C ALA A 351 14.56 -30.61 -1.16
N LEU A 352 15.90 -30.61 -1.14
CA LEU A 352 16.70 -30.97 -2.31
C LEU A 352 16.44 -32.41 -2.83
N PRO A 353 16.35 -33.44 -1.97
CA PRO A 353 16.00 -34.79 -2.41
C PRO A 353 14.62 -34.91 -3.06
N LEU A 354 13.68 -33.97 -2.81
CA LEU A 354 12.37 -33.96 -3.47
C LEU A 354 12.51 -33.81 -4.98
N LEU A 355 13.47 -33.01 -5.47
CA LEU A 355 13.71 -32.87 -6.92
C LEU A 355 14.17 -34.20 -7.52
N LYS A 356 15.15 -34.86 -6.89
CA LYS A 356 15.67 -36.15 -7.34
C LYS A 356 14.57 -37.21 -7.37
N LYS A 357 13.88 -37.39 -6.24
CA LYS A 357 12.78 -38.36 -6.09
C LYS A 357 11.64 -38.07 -7.08
N ASN A 358 11.30 -36.81 -7.32
CA ASN A 358 10.20 -36.46 -8.21
C ASN A 358 10.54 -36.61 -9.70
N VAL A 359 11.73 -36.19 -10.14
CA VAL A 359 12.13 -36.20 -11.55
C VAL A 359 12.61 -37.59 -12.00
N LEU A 360 13.40 -38.27 -11.18
CA LEU A 360 14.02 -39.56 -11.53
C LEU A 360 13.20 -40.78 -11.08
N GLU A 361 12.37 -40.63 -10.04
CA GLU A 361 11.61 -41.74 -9.43
C GLU A 361 10.12 -41.38 -9.35
N ARG A 362 9.56 -40.81 -10.43
CA ARG A 362 8.21 -40.23 -10.43
C ARG A 362 7.10 -41.19 -9.94
N GLY A 363 7.27 -42.49 -10.13
CA GLY A 363 6.30 -43.51 -9.70
C GLY A 363 4.90 -43.24 -10.29
N SER A 364 3.87 -43.35 -9.45
CA SER A 364 2.45 -43.14 -9.83
C SER A 364 1.99 -41.67 -9.75
N LEU A 365 2.88 -40.71 -9.50
CA LEU A 365 2.50 -39.31 -9.32
C LEU A 365 1.90 -38.71 -10.59
N THR A 366 0.75 -38.06 -10.44
CA THR A 366 0.14 -37.29 -11.54
C THR A 366 1.06 -36.14 -11.96
N ALA A 367 0.93 -35.67 -13.21
CA ALA A 367 1.72 -34.53 -13.69
C ALA A 367 1.53 -33.27 -12.84
N LYS A 368 0.33 -33.07 -12.30
CA LYS A 368 0.01 -31.94 -11.41
C LYS A 368 0.74 -32.05 -10.07
N GLN A 369 0.75 -33.24 -9.47
CA GLN A 369 1.48 -33.50 -8.22
C GLN A 369 2.99 -33.33 -8.43
N ALA A 370 3.53 -33.88 -9.52
CA ALA A 370 4.94 -33.73 -9.86
C ALA A 370 5.34 -32.25 -9.99
N LEU A 371 4.53 -31.42 -10.65
CA LEU A 371 4.79 -29.98 -10.72
C LEU A 371 4.70 -29.30 -9.34
N GLY A 372 3.79 -29.73 -8.48
CA GLY A 372 3.66 -29.25 -7.10
C GLY A 372 4.94 -29.50 -6.29
N TYR A 373 5.41 -30.74 -6.27
CA TYR A 373 6.64 -31.16 -5.55
C TYR A 373 7.91 -30.56 -6.15
N ALA A 374 7.99 -30.38 -7.46
CA ALA A 374 9.15 -29.72 -8.10
C ALA A 374 9.31 -28.28 -7.58
N GLY A 375 8.21 -27.54 -7.42
CA GLY A 375 8.24 -26.20 -6.83
C GLY A 375 8.70 -26.18 -5.37
N LEU A 376 8.42 -27.23 -4.59
CA LEU A 376 8.87 -27.37 -3.20
C LEU A 376 10.37 -27.67 -3.08
N GLY A 377 10.95 -28.37 -4.07
CA GLY A 377 12.37 -28.73 -4.06
C GLY A 377 13.33 -27.66 -4.60
N LEU A 378 12.83 -26.58 -5.19
CA LEU A 378 13.64 -25.49 -5.78
C LEU A 378 14.34 -24.51 -4.81
N PRO A 379 13.83 -24.20 -3.60
CA PRO A 379 14.41 -23.17 -2.75
C PRO A 379 15.93 -23.26 -2.51
N PRO A 380 16.54 -24.45 -2.30
CA PRO A 380 18.00 -24.56 -2.15
C PRO A 380 18.77 -24.09 -3.40
N LEU A 381 18.28 -24.42 -4.60
CA LEU A 381 18.90 -24.00 -5.86
C LEU A 381 18.74 -22.48 -6.10
N LEU A 382 17.62 -21.91 -5.68
CA LEU A 382 17.40 -20.46 -5.73
C LEU A 382 18.32 -19.71 -4.76
N ALA A 383 18.59 -20.28 -3.58
CA ALA A 383 19.58 -19.74 -2.65
C ALA A 383 20.99 -19.77 -3.24
N LEU A 384 21.39 -20.86 -3.92
CA LEU A 384 22.67 -20.92 -4.65
C LEU A 384 22.75 -19.91 -5.80
N ALA A 385 21.67 -19.75 -6.58
CA ALA A 385 21.60 -18.71 -7.61
C ALA A 385 21.82 -17.30 -7.02
N ARG A 386 21.34 -17.06 -5.79
CA ARG A 386 21.52 -15.79 -5.08
C ARG A 386 22.98 -15.49 -4.79
N LEU A 387 23.80 -16.49 -4.48
CA LEU A 387 25.24 -16.33 -4.30
C LEU A 387 25.89 -15.76 -5.57
N ILE A 388 25.55 -16.30 -6.74
CA ILE A 388 26.06 -15.83 -8.03
C ILE A 388 25.71 -14.34 -8.23
N PHE A 389 24.47 -13.93 -7.94
CA PHE A 389 24.08 -12.52 -8.03
C PHE A 389 24.85 -11.58 -7.09
N PHE A 390 25.36 -12.07 -5.96
CA PHE A 390 26.23 -11.30 -5.07
C PHE A 390 27.68 -11.22 -5.56
N LEU A 391 28.15 -12.20 -6.33
CA LEU A 391 29.51 -12.20 -6.87
C LEU A 391 29.65 -11.41 -8.18
N VAL A 392 28.57 -11.25 -8.96
CA VAL A 392 28.58 -10.52 -10.24
C VAL A 392 29.13 -9.09 -10.15
N PRO A 393 28.75 -8.25 -9.17
CA PRO A 393 29.31 -6.89 -9.06
C PRO A 393 30.83 -6.87 -8.90
N LEU A 394 31.39 -7.84 -8.17
CA LEU A 394 32.84 -7.96 -8.00
C LEU A 394 33.53 -8.29 -9.32
N ALA A 395 32.94 -9.19 -10.11
CA ALA A 395 33.45 -9.58 -11.43
C ALA A 395 33.65 -8.38 -12.39
N PHE A 396 32.70 -7.44 -12.39
CA PHE A 396 32.81 -6.19 -13.15
C PHE A 396 33.99 -5.32 -12.68
N VAL A 397 34.22 -5.22 -11.36
CA VAL A 397 35.28 -4.37 -10.79
C VAL A 397 36.67 -4.96 -11.00
N VAL A 398 36.82 -6.28 -10.89
CA VAL A 398 38.11 -6.97 -11.09
C VAL A 398 38.49 -7.12 -12.56
N GLY A 399 37.64 -6.68 -13.50
CA GLY A 399 37.93 -6.68 -14.93
C GLY A 399 37.60 -7.99 -15.65
N ILE A 400 36.78 -8.86 -15.04
CA ILE A 400 36.35 -10.14 -15.62
C ILE A 400 34.82 -10.13 -15.75
N PRO A 401 34.22 -9.20 -16.54
CA PRO A 401 32.78 -9.06 -16.60
C PRO A 401 32.13 -10.31 -17.22
N PRO A 402 31.02 -10.82 -16.66
CA PRO A 402 30.33 -11.99 -17.21
C PRO A 402 29.73 -11.73 -18.60
N PHE A 403 29.53 -10.47 -18.98
CA PHE A 403 29.15 -10.08 -20.33
C PHE A 403 29.56 -8.63 -20.61
N ARG A 404 29.68 -8.28 -21.89
CA ARG A 404 29.83 -6.89 -22.34
C ARG A 404 28.70 -6.54 -23.29
N ALA A 405 27.92 -5.52 -22.95
CA ALA A 405 26.86 -4.99 -23.80
C ALA A 405 26.66 -3.51 -23.48
N PRO A 406 26.33 -2.66 -24.47
CA PRO A 406 25.90 -1.30 -24.21
C PRO A 406 24.70 -1.27 -23.26
N LEU A 407 24.67 -0.32 -22.34
CA LEU A 407 23.64 -0.19 -21.31
C LEU A 407 22.25 -0.07 -21.93
N GLY A 408 22.12 0.69 -23.03
CA GLY A 408 20.86 0.79 -23.78
C GLY A 408 20.36 -0.56 -24.29
N THR A 409 21.26 -1.37 -24.84
CA THR A 409 20.95 -2.74 -25.30
C THR A 409 20.53 -3.61 -24.12
N LEU A 410 21.31 -3.64 -23.04
CA LEU A 410 20.97 -4.41 -21.83
C LEU A 410 19.58 -4.03 -21.31
N LEU A 411 19.30 -2.73 -21.13
CA LEU A 411 18.01 -2.25 -20.62
C LEU A 411 16.86 -2.64 -21.54
N SER A 412 17.04 -2.62 -22.86
CA SER A 412 15.99 -2.95 -23.83
C SER A 412 15.52 -4.42 -23.77
N PHE A 413 16.39 -5.33 -23.33
CA PHE A 413 16.07 -6.75 -23.16
C PHE A 413 15.74 -7.10 -21.71
N PHE A 414 16.57 -6.66 -20.77
CA PHE A 414 16.45 -6.99 -19.34
C PHE A 414 15.25 -6.30 -18.68
N LEU A 415 15.06 -4.99 -18.87
CA LEU A 415 14.09 -4.22 -18.09
C LEU A 415 12.63 -4.67 -18.35
N PRO A 416 12.18 -4.91 -19.60
CA PRO A 416 10.84 -5.44 -19.85
C PRO A 416 10.61 -6.81 -19.19
N PHE A 417 11.57 -7.72 -19.34
CA PHE A 417 11.54 -9.04 -18.73
C PHE A 417 11.47 -8.94 -17.20
N TYR A 418 12.41 -8.23 -16.58
CA TYR A 418 12.50 -8.08 -15.13
C TYR A 418 11.23 -7.45 -14.53
N LEU A 419 10.70 -6.39 -15.15
CA LEU A 419 9.46 -5.75 -14.70
C LEU A 419 8.25 -6.68 -14.88
N SER A 420 8.16 -7.41 -15.99
CA SER A 420 7.08 -8.38 -16.20
C SER A 420 7.07 -9.48 -15.13
N GLN A 421 8.25 -9.99 -14.77
CA GLN A 421 8.44 -10.94 -13.68
C GLN A 421 8.05 -10.32 -12.33
N PHE A 422 8.49 -9.10 -12.05
CA PHE A 422 8.14 -8.38 -10.82
C PHE A 422 6.63 -8.22 -10.67
N PHE A 423 5.92 -7.80 -11.72
CA PHE A 423 4.47 -7.64 -11.69
C PHE A 423 3.72 -8.97 -11.57
N LEU A 424 4.20 -10.02 -12.23
CA LEU A 424 3.64 -11.37 -12.08
C LEU A 424 3.78 -11.84 -10.63
N LEU A 425 4.97 -11.74 -10.03
CA LEU A 425 5.19 -12.09 -8.62
C LEU A 425 4.33 -11.24 -7.68
N ALA A 426 4.18 -9.94 -7.95
CA ALA A 426 3.32 -9.07 -7.16
C ALA A 426 1.83 -9.46 -7.29
N ALA A 427 1.41 -9.96 -8.45
CA ALA A 427 0.05 -10.44 -8.68
C ALA A 427 -0.22 -11.81 -8.03
N LEU A 428 0.78 -12.70 -8.00
CA LEU A 428 0.68 -14.02 -7.37
C LEU A 428 0.75 -13.95 -5.84
N GLY A 429 1.63 -13.11 -5.30
CA GLY A 429 1.92 -13.05 -3.87
C GLY A 429 0.93 -12.24 -3.03
N ARG A 430 0.09 -11.37 -3.61
CA ARG A 430 -0.78 -10.47 -2.82
C ARG A 430 -1.93 -11.21 -2.12
N PRO A 431 -2.30 -10.82 -0.88
CA PRO A 431 -1.65 -9.83 -0.01
C PRO A 431 -0.44 -10.37 0.81
N GLN A 432 -0.11 -11.66 0.74
CA GLN A 432 0.86 -12.33 1.62
C GLN A 432 2.34 -12.01 1.35
N ARG A 433 2.72 -11.61 0.14
CA ARG A 433 4.13 -11.41 -0.23
C ARG A 433 4.30 -10.31 -1.27
N HIS A 434 5.22 -9.38 -0.98
CA HIS A 434 5.76 -8.44 -1.97
C HIS A 434 7.02 -9.04 -2.62
N PRO A 435 7.28 -8.83 -3.93
CA PRO A 435 8.43 -9.43 -4.61
C PRO A 435 9.78 -9.15 -3.93
N LEU A 436 10.01 -7.92 -3.47
CA LEU A 436 11.26 -7.53 -2.77
C LEU A 436 11.51 -8.29 -1.46
N TRP A 437 10.45 -8.74 -0.76
CA TRP A 437 10.67 -9.55 0.43
C TRP A 437 11.18 -10.94 0.08
N SER A 438 10.81 -11.47 -1.08
CA SER A 438 11.29 -12.78 -1.55
C SER A 438 12.82 -12.79 -1.70
N THR A 439 13.44 -11.68 -2.13
CA THR A 439 14.90 -11.60 -2.23
C THR A 439 15.56 -11.55 -0.85
N VAL A 440 14.92 -10.91 0.14
CA VAL A 440 15.39 -10.92 1.55
C VAL A 440 15.36 -12.34 2.11
N TYR A 441 14.25 -13.06 1.95
CA TYR A 441 14.12 -14.43 2.48
C TYR A 441 15.05 -15.43 1.78
N GLN A 442 15.21 -15.34 0.45
CA GLN A 442 16.20 -16.14 -0.28
C GLN A 442 17.64 -15.83 0.17
N THR A 443 17.92 -14.59 0.55
CA THR A 443 19.22 -14.22 1.11
C THR A 443 19.42 -14.86 2.48
N ALA A 444 18.39 -14.93 3.32
CA ALA A 444 18.46 -15.65 4.59
C ALA A 444 18.63 -17.16 4.40
N ASP A 445 17.99 -17.76 3.38
CA ASP A 445 18.19 -19.16 3.02
C ASP A 445 19.63 -19.42 2.55
N LEU A 446 20.23 -18.51 1.79
CA LEU A 446 21.65 -18.56 1.43
C LEU A 446 22.55 -18.52 2.67
N LEU A 447 22.29 -17.60 3.61
CA LEU A 447 23.06 -17.53 4.84
C LEU A 447 22.97 -18.84 5.64
N ALA A 448 21.79 -19.46 5.71
CA ALA A 448 21.61 -20.75 6.39
C ALA A 448 22.47 -21.86 5.75
N LEU A 449 22.50 -21.95 4.41
CA LEU A 449 23.26 -22.99 3.69
C LEU A 449 24.78 -22.91 3.89
N PHE A 450 25.33 -21.71 4.06
CA PHE A 450 26.78 -21.49 4.13
C PHE A 450 27.30 -21.22 5.55
N SER A 451 26.43 -21.18 6.56
CA SER A 451 26.83 -21.04 7.96
C SER A 451 27.27 -22.38 8.53
N THR A 452 28.33 -22.41 9.34
CA THR A 452 28.75 -23.64 10.06
C THR A 452 27.73 -24.04 11.14
N GLU A 453 27.72 -25.30 11.58
CA GLU A 453 26.82 -25.74 12.67
C GLU A 453 27.02 -24.92 13.96
N GLU A 454 28.26 -24.56 14.28
CA GLU A 454 28.56 -23.75 15.46
C GLU A 454 28.03 -22.32 15.28
N GLU A 455 28.22 -21.75 14.09
CA GLU A 455 27.68 -20.44 13.77
C GLU A 455 26.16 -20.45 13.88
N GLN A 456 25.49 -21.45 13.28
CA GLN A 456 24.02 -21.58 13.30
C GLN A 456 23.49 -21.57 14.74
N LYS A 457 24.19 -22.25 15.66
CA LYS A 457 23.81 -22.33 17.08
C LYS A 457 24.11 -21.06 17.88
N ARG A 458 25.17 -20.31 17.54
CA ARG A 458 25.63 -19.14 18.30
C ARG A 458 25.11 -17.83 17.71
N LYS A 459 25.66 -17.35 16.57
CA LYS A 459 25.23 -16.22 15.70
C LYS A 459 26.08 -16.20 14.40
N PRO A 460 25.60 -16.58 13.20
CA PRO A 460 26.42 -16.57 11.99
C PRO A 460 26.50 -15.19 11.39
N ILE A 461 27.66 -14.55 11.52
CA ILE A 461 27.88 -13.20 10.99
C ILE A 461 28.92 -13.22 9.86
N SER A 462 29.77 -14.24 9.79
CA SER A 462 30.94 -14.30 8.91
C SER A 462 30.59 -14.20 7.42
N VAL A 463 29.74 -15.09 6.91
CA VAL A 463 29.35 -15.12 5.48
C VAL A 463 28.64 -13.83 5.08
N ALA A 464 27.70 -13.36 5.90
CA ALA A 464 26.99 -12.12 5.64
C ALA A 464 27.94 -10.91 5.60
N VAL A 465 28.88 -10.81 6.55
CA VAL A 465 29.88 -9.73 6.59
C VAL A 465 30.82 -9.80 5.40
N ILE A 466 31.25 -10.99 4.98
CA ILE A 466 32.07 -11.17 3.77
C ILE A 466 31.31 -10.67 2.54
N LEU A 467 30.06 -11.11 2.34
CA LEU A 467 29.25 -10.69 1.20
C LEU A 467 28.97 -9.18 1.21
N ILE A 468 28.68 -8.61 2.39
CA ILE A 468 28.52 -7.15 2.57
C ILE A 468 29.82 -6.41 2.24
N GLY A 469 30.97 -6.91 2.72
CA GLY A 469 32.28 -6.37 2.39
C GLY A 469 32.56 -6.38 0.89
N ILE A 470 32.24 -7.49 0.20
CA ILE A 470 32.33 -7.60 -1.26
C ILE A 470 31.44 -6.55 -1.94
N GLN A 471 30.20 -6.34 -1.49
CA GLN A 471 29.32 -5.34 -2.07
C GLN A 471 29.85 -3.91 -1.83
N PHE A 472 30.32 -3.60 -0.63
CA PHE A 472 30.90 -2.29 -0.32
C PHE A 472 32.16 -2.02 -1.13
N PHE A 473 33.05 -3.00 -1.24
CA PHE A 473 34.24 -2.91 -2.10
C PHE A 473 33.83 -2.65 -3.55
N SER A 474 32.89 -3.46 -4.08
CA SER A 474 32.43 -3.31 -5.47
C SER A 474 31.80 -1.94 -5.73
N LEU A 475 30.96 -1.46 -4.81
CA LEU A 475 30.33 -0.14 -4.90
C LEU A 475 31.35 1.00 -4.82
N PHE A 476 32.25 0.95 -3.84
CA PHE A 476 33.28 1.96 -3.64
C PHE A 476 34.24 2.01 -4.83
N SER A 477 34.74 0.86 -5.30
CA SER A 477 35.61 0.80 -6.47
C SER A 477 34.93 1.28 -7.74
N SER A 478 33.64 0.98 -7.94
CA SER A 478 32.87 1.49 -9.08
C SER A 478 32.76 3.01 -9.04
N LEU A 479 32.44 3.59 -7.88
CA LEU A 479 32.37 5.04 -7.68
C LEU A 479 33.75 5.70 -7.86
N PHE A 480 34.78 5.16 -7.22
CA PHE A 480 36.15 5.69 -7.31
C PHE A 480 36.65 5.72 -8.76
N ARG A 481 36.51 4.62 -9.51
CA ARG A 481 36.91 4.57 -10.92
C ARG A 481 36.09 5.50 -11.80
N ALA A 482 34.79 5.65 -11.53
CA ALA A 482 33.96 6.61 -12.24
C ALA A 482 34.43 8.07 -12.04
N PHE A 483 34.99 8.41 -10.86
CA PHE A 483 35.58 9.72 -10.61
C PHE A 483 37.00 9.88 -11.14
N SER A 484 37.83 8.84 -11.05
CA SER A 484 39.26 8.90 -11.42
C SER A 484 39.51 8.74 -12.93
N GLN A 485 38.60 8.13 -13.68
CA GLN A 485 38.71 7.92 -15.13
C GLN A 485 37.43 8.37 -15.83
N PRO A 486 37.23 9.69 -16.06
CA PRO A 486 36.07 10.21 -16.78
C PRO A 486 36.08 9.66 -18.21
N GLY A 487 35.14 8.75 -18.51
CA GLY A 487 35.09 7.98 -19.77
C GLY A 487 35.13 6.45 -19.59
N GLY A 488 35.31 5.96 -18.36
CA GLY A 488 35.40 4.52 -18.03
C GLY A 488 34.04 3.78 -18.00
N GLU A 489 33.87 2.90 -18.98
CA GLU A 489 33.00 1.71 -19.11
C GLU A 489 31.66 1.67 -18.36
N GLU A 490 30.55 1.71 -19.11
CA GLU A 490 29.17 1.43 -18.65
C GLU A 490 29.04 0.14 -17.80
N ALA A 491 29.98 -0.80 -17.96
CA ALA A 491 30.12 -2.02 -17.17
C ALA A 491 30.33 -1.75 -15.65
N LEU A 492 31.14 -0.74 -15.29
CA LEU A 492 31.35 -0.35 -13.88
C LEU A 492 30.09 0.25 -13.26
N PHE A 493 29.33 1.02 -14.04
CA PHE A 493 28.04 1.54 -13.60
C PHE A 493 27.04 0.42 -13.31
N ILE A 494 26.97 -0.59 -14.19
CA ILE A 494 26.12 -1.78 -13.98
C ILE A 494 26.52 -2.50 -12.69
N GLY A 495 27.82 -2.75 -12.48
CA GLY A 495 28.34 -3.37 -11.26
C GLY A 495 27.98 -2.59 -9.99
N GLY A 496 28.21 -1.27 -9.99
CA GLY A 496 27.90 -0.40 -8.85
C GLY A 496 26.41 -0.35 -8.48
N VAL A 497 25.52 -0.28 -9.48
CA VAL A 497 24.06 -0.30 -9.25
C VAL A 497 23.62 -1.61 -8.58
N TRP A 498 24.12 -2.75 -9.07
CA TRP A 498 23.80 -4.05 -8.48
C TRP A 498 24.41 -4.23 -7.09
N ALA A 499 25.63 -3.75 -6.85
CA ALA A 499 26.25 -3.74 -5.52
C ALA A 499 25.38 -2.96 -4.52
N ALA A 500 24.92 -1.76 -4.89
CA ALA A 500 24.04 -0.96 -4.05
C ALA A 500 22.69 -1.66 -3.79
N TYR A 501 22.09 -2.27 -4.81
CA TYR A 501 20.85 -3.04 -4.67
C TYR A 501 21.02 -4.23 -3.71
N ASN A 502 22.12 -4.96 -3.82
CA ASN A 502 22.41 -6.18 -3.06
C ASN A 502 22.61 -5.94 -1.56
N LEU A 503 23.09 -4.75 -1.16
CA LEU A 503 23.22 -4.38 0.25
C LEU A 503 21.88 -4.41 1.00
N ILE A 504 20.78 -4.03 0.35
CA ILE A 504 19.45 -3.95 0.98
C ILE A 504 19.00 -5.32 1.54
N PRO A 505 18.89 -6.40 0.73
CA PRO A 505 18.47 -7.70 1.25
C PRO A 505 19.51 -8.35 2.16
N LEU A 506 20.82 -8.10 1.96
CA LEU A 506 21.87 -8.59 2.87
C LEU A 506 21.73 -8.01 4.27
N ILE A 507 21.60 -6.69 4.39
CA ILE A 507 21.42 -6.01 5.69
C ILE A 507 20.12 -6.45 6.35
N ALA A 508 19.03 -6.56 5.58
CA ALA A 508 17.74 -7.00 6.11
C ALA A 508 17.77 -8.45 6.61
N ALA A 509 18.41 -9.37 5.88
CA ALA A 509 18.59 -10.76 6.30
C ALA A 509 19.51 -10.86 7.52
N LEU A 510 20.64 -10.15 7.53
CA LEU A 510 21.56 -10.12 8.66
C LEU A 510 20.88 -9.57 9.93
N ALA A 511 20.08 -8.51 9.81
CA ALA A 511 19.33 -7.97 10.94
C ALA A 511 18.41 -9.03 11.57
N ALA A 512 17.72 -9.83 10.76
CA ALA A 512 16.87 -10.92 11.22
C ALA A 512 17.66 -12.03 11.93
N VAL A 513 18.84 -12.38 11.41
CA VAL A 513 19.76 -13.37 12.01
C VAL A 513 20.33 -12.91 13.34
N VAL A 514 20.77 -11.65 13.44
CA VAL A 514 21.26 -11.08 14.69
C VAL A 514 20.14 -11.04 15.73
N GLY A 515 18.91 -10.76 15.28
CA GLY A 515 17.71 -10.68 16.10
C GLY A 515 17.76 -9.54 17.12
N ARG A 516 16.67 -9.35 17.85
CA ARG A 516 16.60 -8.40 18.98
C ARG A 516 16.35 -9.17 20.28
N PRO A 517 16.88 -8.71 21.42
CA PRO A 517 16.61 -9.34 22.70
C PRO A 517 15.12 -9.25 23.04
N GLN A 518 14.46 -10.41 23.11
CA GLN A 518 13.08 -10.50 23.58
C GLN A 518 13.07 -10.45 25.11
N ARG A 519 12.51 -9.38 25.67
CA ARG A 519 12.42 -9.20 27.14
C ARG A 519 11.15 -9.81 27.74
N ARG A 520 10.17 -10.17 26.91
CA ARG A 520 8.89 -10.74 27.36
C ARG A 520 8.97 -12.26 27.42
N VAL A 521 8.59 -12.84 28.56
CA VAL A 521 8.55 -14.30 28.78
C VAL A 521 7.37 -14.95 28.05
N ALA A 522 6.21 -14.29 28.02
CA ALA A 522 5.03 -14.74 27.28
C ALA A 522 4.65 -13.73 26.18
N PRO A 523 4.32 -14.19 24.96
CA PRO A 523 3.88 -13.31 23.89
C PRO A 523 2.54 -12.66 24.23
N ARG A 524 2.37 -11.39 23.86
CA ARG A 524 1.09 -10.69 23.99
C ARG A 524 0.30 -10.80 22.71
N ILE A 525 -0.95 -11.25 22.83
CA ILE A 525 -1.89 -11.42 21.73
C ILE A 525 -2.87 -10.24 21.79
N GLU A 526 -3.11 -9.59 20.66
CA GLU A 526 -4.14 -8.55 20.59
C GLU A 526 -5.50 -9.23 20.69
N ARG A 527 -6.31 -8.77 21.64
CA ARG A 527 -7.70 -9.17 21.77
C ARG A 527 -8.48 -7.92 22.16
N SER A 528 -9.42 -7.56 21.30
CA SER A 528 -10.39 -6.53 21.65
C SER A 528 -11.49 -7.16 22.49
N GLY A 529 -11.67 -6.63 23.69
CA GLY A 529 -12.67 -7.09 24.64
C GLY A 529 -13.01 -5.99 25.63
N ARG A 530 -14.09 -6.19 26.39
CA ARG A 530 -14.40 -5.32 27.52
C ARG A 530 -13.76 -5.90 28.78
N CYS A 531 -13.15 -5.02 29.56
CA CYS A 531 -12.53 -5.33 30.82
C CYS A 531 -13.16 -4.43 31.87
N ARG A 532 -13.60 -5.01 32.99
CA ARG A 532 -14.11 -4.26 34.13
C ARG A 532 -13.06 -4.25 35.21
N ILE A 533 -12.57 -3.07 35.58
CA ILE A 533 -11.69 -2.90 36.73
C ILE A 533 -12.59 -2.89 37.97
N VAL A 534 -12.33 -3.79 38.91
CA VAL A 534 -13.11 -3.98 40.15
C VAL A 534 -12.47 -3.21 41.30
N GLN A 535 -11.15 -3.23 41.40
CA GLN A 535 -10.36 -2.46 42.38
C GLN A 535 -9.10 -1.92 41.70
N PRO A 536 -8.60 -0.70 42.06
CA PRO A 536 -9.05 0.16 43.16
C PRO A 536 -10.24 1.09 42.80
N ALA A 537 -10.55 1.24 41.52
CA ALA A 537 -11.66 2.08 41.05
C ALA A 537 -12.54 1.29 40.07
N HIS A 538 -13.85 1.32 40.28
CA HIS A 538 -14.81 0.71 39.35
C HIS A 538 -14.87 1.53 38.06
N GLN A 539 -14.18 1.06 37.03
CA GLN A 539 -14.21 1.68 35.70
C GLN A 539 -14.23 0.63 34.59
N GLN A 540 -14.85 1.01 33.47
CA GLN A 540 -14.80 0.23 32.25
C GLN A 540 -13.47 0.49 31.53
N ALA A 541 -12.92 -0.55 30.92
CA ALA A 541 -11.70 -0.46 30.15
C ALA A 541 -11.80 -1.34 28.90
N ALA A 542 -11.18 -0.91 27.82
CA ALA A 542 -11.05 -1.71 26.62
C ALA A 542 -9.75 -2.51 26.69
N LEU A 543 -9.84 -3.83 26.54
CA LEU A 543 -8.68 -4.70 26.37
C LEU A 543 -8.05 -4.44 25.00
N LEU A 544 -6.73 -4.25 24.99
CA LEU A 544 -5.94 -4.06 23.78
C LEU A 544 -5.15 -5.34 23.46
N ASP A 545 -4.39 -5.82 24.44
CA ASP A 545 -3.58 -7.03 24.34
C ASP A 545 -3.49 -7.76 25.69
N LEU A 546 -3.26 -9.07 25.66
CA LEU A 546 -3.01 -9.88 26.85
C LEU A 546 -2.01 -11.02 26.61
N SER A 547 -1.36 -11.47 27.68
CA SER A 547 -0.55 -12.68 27.78
C SER A 547 -0.83 -13.38 29.11
N GLU A 548 -0.23 -14.55 29.32
CA GLU A 548 -0.30 -15.26 30.61
C GLU A 548 0.28 -14.46 31.78
N THR A 549 1.14 -13.48 31.51
CA THR A 549 1.86 -12.72 32.53
C THR A 549 1.24 -11.34 32.79
N GLY A 550 0.31 -10.88 31.95
CA GLY A 550 -0.29 -9.56 32.11
C GLY A 550 -1.07 -9.09 30.88
N LEU A 551 -1.55 -7.86 30.92
CA LEU A 551 -2.39 -7.30 29.85
C LEU A 551 -2.19 -5.80 29.67
N HIS A 552 -2.83 -5.23 28.65
CA HIS A 552 -2.85 -3.82 28.33
C HIS A 552 -4.28 -3.35 28.09
N LEU A 553 -4.64 -2.27 28.77
CA LEU A 553 -5.97 -1.68 28.73
C LEU A 553 -5.91 -0.24 28.25
N LYS A 554 -7.01 0.20 27.64
CA LYS A 554 -7.38 1.61 27.54
C LYS A 554 -8.51 1.88 28.54
N ALA A 555 -8.21 2.62 29.59
CA ALA A 555 -9.12 2.96 30.67
C ALA A 555 -9.60 4.41 30.57
N GLU A 556 -10.63 4.77 31.32
CA GLU A 556 -11.21 6.13 31.36
C GLU A 556 -10.34 7.10 32.16
N ALA A 557 -9.62 6.61 33.17
CA ALA A 557 -8.71 7.39 33.99
C ALA A 557 -7.40 6.62 34.28
N PRO A 558 -6.28 7.32 34.47
CA PRO A 558 -5.01 6.70 34.86
C PRO A 558 -5.09 6.10 36.27
N LEU A 559 -4.36 5.01 36.49
CA LEU A 559 -4.16 4.42 37.82
C LEU A 559 -2.71 4.61 38.31
N PRO A 560 -2.45 4.69 39.63
CA PRO A 560 -1.09 4.77 40.16
C PRO A 560 -0.26 3.54 39.79
N ALA A 561 1.01 3.76 39.44
CA ALA A 561 1.96 2.65 39.22
C ALA A 561 2.15 1.84 40.51
N ALA A 562 2.44 0.54 40.36
CA ALA A 562 2.60 -0.44 41.45
C ALA A 562 1.35 -0.69 42.31
N SER A 563 0.20 -0.09 42.01
CA SER A 563 -1.04 -0.38 42.73
C SER A 563 -1.57 -1.79 42.43
N PRO A 564 -2.13 -2.50 43.44
CA PRO A 564 -2.82 -3.76 43.20
C PRO A 564 -4.11 -3.51 42.43
N ILE A 565 -4.42 -4.41 41.51
CA ILE A 565 -5.59 -4.32 40.64
C ILE A 565 -6.29 -5.67 40.55
N THR A 566 -7.61 -5.63 40.64
CA THR A 566 -8.48 -6.77 40.39
C THR A 566 -9.39 -6.43 39.23
N LEU A 567 -9.45 -7.30 38.23
CA LEU A 567 -10.21 -7.08 37.00
C LEU A 567 -10.93 -8.34 36.53
N GLU A 568 -11.97 -8.12 35.74
CA GLU A 568 -12.75 -9.15 35.07
C GLU A 568 -12.72 -8.88 33.55
N ILE A 569 -12.48 -9.91 32.75
CA ILE A 569 -12.40 -9.79 31.28
C ILE A 569 -13.59 -10.54 30.67
N GLU A 570 -14.37 -9.90 29.80
CA GLU A 570 -15.39 -10.62 29.03
C GLU A 570 -14.73 -11.50 27.96
N PRO A 571 -15.09 -12.80 27.81
CA PRO A 571 -16.27 -13.50 28.33
C PRO A 571 -16.08 -14.28 29.65
N LEU A 572 -14.96 -14.15 30.36
CA LEU A 572 -14.65 -14.87 31.62
C LEU A 572 -15.48 -14.36 32.82
N ARG A 573 -16.82 -14.41 32.71
CA ARG A 573 -17.75 -13.95 33.74
C ARG A 573 -17.55 -14.71 35.05
N GLY A 574 -17.37 -13.97 36.14
CA GLY A 574 -17.17 -14.53 37.48
C GLY A 574 -15.74 -14.96 37.81
N ILE A 575 -14.76 -14.70 36.93
CA ILE A 575 -13.34 -14.98 37.19
C ILE A 575 -12.60 -13.66 37.40
N LEU A 576 -12.13 -13.43 38.63
CA LEU A 576 -11.38 -12.23 39.01
C LEU A 576 -9.89 -12.45 38.84
N LEU A 577 -9.27 -11.72 37.92
CA LEU A 577 -7.84 -11.74 37.69
C LEU A 577 -7.16 -10.67 38.56
N LYS A 578 -6.18 -11.11 39.34
CA LYS A 578 -5.39 -10.25 40.24
C LYS A 578 -4.05 -9.88 39.60
N GLY A 579 -3.61 -8.65 39.82
CA GLY A 579 -2.36 -8.14 39.27
C GLY A 579 -1.89 -6.85 39.92
N THR A 580 -0.85 -6.26 39.33
CA THR A 580 -0.29 -4.97 39.70
C THR A 580 -0.14 -4.08 38.47
N VAL A 581 -0.37 -2.78 38.64
CA VAL A 581 -0.19 -1.78 37.56
C VAL A 581 1.30 -1.59 37.30
N ALA A 582 1.79 -2.10 36.17
CA ALA A 582 3.19 -1.99 35.76
C ALA A 582 3.50 -0.65 35.07
N ARG A 583 2.52 -0.06 34.37
CA ARG A 583 2.63 1.24 33.69
C ARG A 583 1.26 1.89 33.55
N SER A 584 1.21 3.22 33.64
CA SER A 584 0.00 4.02 33.44
C SER A 584 0.37 5.33 32.74
N GLU A 585 -0.29 5.64 31.63
CA GLU A 585 0.01 6.80 30.80
C GLU A 585 -1.27 7.53 30.39
N ALA A 586 -1.41 8.79 30.78
CA ALA A 586 -2.59 9.60 30.49
C ALA A 586 -2.62 10.03 29.00
N LEU A 587 -3.83 10.04 28.42
CA LEU A 587 -4.04 10.42 27.03
C LEU A 587 -4.42 11.91 26.91
N PRO A 588 -3.95 12.63 25.86
CA PRO A 588 -4.22 14.05 25.65
C PRO A 588 -5.70 14.43 25.47
N ARG A 589 -6.60 13.47 25.24
CA ARG A 589 -8.04 13.68 24.99
C ARG A 589 -8.93 13.03 26.06
N GLY A 590 -8.38 12.78 27.26
CA GLY A 590 -9.04 11.97 28.30
C GLY A 590 -8.79 10.47 28.10
N GLY A 591 -8.78 9.71 29.20
CA GLY A 591 -8.38 8.30 29.23
C GLY A 591 -6.93 8.03 29.62
N ALA A 592 -6.58 6.76 29.78
CA ALA A 592 -5.22 6.32 30.01
C ALA A 592 -4.92 4.94 29.40
N PHE A 593 -3.67 4.71 29.01
CA PHE A 593 -3.16 3.38 28.73
C PHE A 593 -2.57 2.76 30.01
N ILE A 594 -3.03 1.56 30.36
CA ILE A 594 -2.64 0.88 31.59
C ILE A 594 -2.08 -0.50 31.26
N GLY A 595 -0.81 -0.72 31.60
CA GLY A 595 -0.15 -2.03 31.53
C GLY A 595 -0.22 -2.74 32.88
N ILE A 596 -0.72 -3.96 32.91
CA ILE A 596 -0.91 -4.77 34.12
C ILE A 596 -0.02 -6.01 34.05
N ARG A 597 0.54 -6.42 35.20
CA ARG A 597 1.22 -7.70 35.41
C ARG A 597 0.37 -8.57 36.34
N PHE A 598 0.11 -9.81 35.98
CA PHE A 598 -0.67 -10.71 36.84
C PHE A 598 0.14 -11.17 38.05
N SER A 599 -0.54 -11.38 39.18
CA SER A 599 0.06 -11.86 40.43
C SER A 599 -0.97 -12.62 41.26
N GLY A 600 -0.59 -13.78 41.82
CA GLY A 600 -1.48 -14.57 42.68
C GLY A 600 -2.65 -15.24 41.96
N LEU A 601 -2.48 -15.59 40.67
CA LEU A 601 -3.48 -16.38 39.93
C LEU A 601 -3.40 -17.86 40.33
N GLY A 602 -4.53 -18.42 40.76
CA GLY A 602 -4.69 -19.85 40.99
C GLY A 602 -4.89 -20.63 39.68
N GLU A 603 -5.06 -21.94 39.81
CA GLU A 603 -5.11 -22.84 38.65
C GLU A 603 -6.33 -22.62 37.77
N LYS A 604 -7.48 -22.32 38.40
CA LYS A 604 -8.74 -22.01 37.70
C LYS A 604 -8.60 -20.73 36.87
N GLU A 605 -8.01 -19.67 37.42
CA GLU A 605 -7.77 -18.41 36.72
C GLU A 605 -6.78 -18.59 35.57
N ARG A 606 -5.69 -19.33 35.79
CA ARG A 606 -4.68 -19.61 34.75
C ARG A 606 -5.27 -20.39 33.59
N ARG A 607 -6.07 -21.42 33.88
CA ARG A 607 -6.77 -22.22 32.85
C ARG A 607 -7.71 -21.34 32.03
N ALA A 608 -8.57 -20.57 32.69
CA ALA A 608 -9.50 -19.66 32.02
C ALA A 608 -8.79 -18.60 31.17
N LEU A 609 -7.67 -18.06 31.66
CA LEU A 609 -6.83 -17.12 30.92
C LEU A 609 -6.22 -17.77 29.67
N ARG A 610 -5.68 -19.00 29.78
CA ARG A 610 -5.13 -19.75 28.63
C ARG A 610 -6.22 -20.04 27.60
N GLU A 611 -7.40 -20.47 28.04
CA GLU A 611 -8.57 -20.64 27.18
C GLU A 611 -8.90 -19.31 26.48
N LEU A 612 -9.02 -18.19 27.18
CA LEU A 612 -9.29 -16.89 26.53
C LEU A 612 -8.22 -16.47 25.51
N ILE A 613 -6.95 -16.70 25.82
CA ILE A 613 -5.82 -16.27 24.98
C ILE A 613 -5.80 -17.11 23.69
N TYR A 614 -5.80 -18.43 23.83
CA TYR A 614 -5.47 -19.38 22.77
C TYR A 614 -6.67 -20.05 22.14
N ASP A 615 -7.84 -20.00 22.78
CA ASP A 615 -9.05 -20.49 22.16
C ASP A 615 -9.38 -19.60 20.95
N SER A 616 -9.48 -20.30 19.84
CA SER A 616 -9.96 -19.77 18.58
C SER A 616 -11.30 -20.42 18.40
N ASP A 617 -12.34 -19.83 18.98
CA ASP A 617 -13.66 -19.95 18.39
C ASP A 617 -13.44 -19.72 16.90
N GLY A 618 -13.71 -20.69 16.03
CA GLY A 618 -13.54 -20.56 14.58
C GLY A 618 -14.30 -19.36 13.96
N ARG A 619 -15.00 -18.60 14.81
CA ARG A 619 -15.66 -17.30 14.61
C ARG A 619 -14.80 -16.07 14.88
N ALA A 620 -13.56 -16.21 15.39
CA ALA A 620 -12.62 -15.10 15.54
C ALA A 620 -12.49 -14.45 14.17
N ARG A 621 -13.16 -13.31 14.04
CA ARG A 621 -13.55 -12.70 12.78
C ARG A 621 -12.37 -12.67 11.81
N GLU A 622 -12.74 -12.86 10.55
CA GLU A 622 -12.05 -12.58 9.29
C GLU A 622 -11.43 -11.16 9.19
N THR A 623 -11.26 -10.44 10.30
CA THR A 623 -10.77 -9.07 10.44
C THR A 623 -9.27 -8.95 10.62
N GLU A 624 -8.51 -10.04 10.77
CA GLU A 624 -7.04 -10.02 10.72
C GLU A 624 -6.51 -10.14 9.28
N GLU A 625 -7.11 -9.45 8.30
CA GLU A 625 -6.28 -9.01 7.18
C GLU A 625 -5.27 -8.04 7.78
N PRO A 626 -3.95 -8.32 7.77
CA PRO A 626 -2.97 -7.34 8.22
C PRO A 626 -3.27 -6.03 7.49
N LEU A 627 -3.28 -4.92 8.23
CA LEU A 627 -3.46 -3.56 7.71
C LEU A 627 -2.38 -3.32 6.65
N PHE A 628 -2.67 -3.73 5.41
CA PHE A 628 -1.70 -3.72 4.35
C PHE A 628 -1.51 -2.27 3.92
N HIS A 629 -0.48 -1.62 4.47
CA HIS A 629 0.05 -0.43 3.84
C HIS A 629 0.56 -0.85 2.46
N ARG A 630 -0.16 -0.45 1.42
CA ARG A 630 0.06 -0.77 -0.01
C ARG A 630 1.46 -0.43 -0.55
N ASN A 631 2.37 0.08 0.28
CA ASN A 631 3.64 0.66 -0.10
C ASN A 631 4.81 -0.06 0.60
N ALA A 632 4.99 -1.36 0.36
CA ALA A 632 6.12 -2.14 0.91
C ALA A 632 7.50 -1.57 0.52
N LEU A 633 7.60 -0.93 -0.65
CA LEU A 633 8.79 -0.17 -1.09
C LEU A 633 9.16 0.97 -0.14
N PHE A 634 8.16 1.62 0.48
CA PHE A 634 8.40 2.70 1.45
C PHE A 634 8.59 2.17 2.87
N SER A 635 8.14 0.96 3.21
CA SER A 635 8.34 0.40 4.56
C SER A 635 9.83 0.18 4.87
N ILE A 636 10.60 -0.29 3.88
CA ILE A 636 12.04 -0.53 4.02
C ILE A 636 12.80 0.81 4.16
N ALA A 637 12.41 1.83 3.39
CA ALA A 637 13.05 3.16 3.42
C ALA A 637 12.56 4.06 4.57
N ALA A 638 11.34 3.87 5.08
CA ALA A 638 10.73 4.66 6.16
C ALA A 638 10.88 4.01 7.55
N ALA A 639 11.45 2.80 7.64
CA ALA A 639 11.76 2.13 8.90
C ALA A 639 12.55 3.03 9.88
N PRO A 640 13.50 3.90 9.47
CA PRO A 640 14.20 4.81 10.38
C PRO A 640 13.35 6.01 10.82
N THR A 641 12.36 6.43 10.02
CA THR A 641 11.59 7.67 10.27
C THR A 641 10.35 7.43 11.14
N ARG A 642 9.76 6.22 11.07
CA ARG A 642 8.64 5.82 11.94
C ARG A 642 9.08 5.45 13.36
N THR A 643 10.28 4.90 13.52
CA THR A 643 10.88 4.62 14.83
C THR A 643 11.00 5.87 15.69
N ILE A 644 11.30 7.02 15.07
CA ILE A 644 11.36 8.30 15.78
C ILE A 644 9.97 8.72 16.28
N LEU A 645 8.88 8.35 15.62
CA LEU A 645 7.51 8.69 16.04
C LEU A 645 6.96 7.72 17.10
N ASP A 646 7.24 6.42 17.00
CA ASP A 646 6.79 5.44 17.99
C ASP A 646 7.68 5.40 19.25
N GLU A 647 8.99 5.66 19.15
CA GLU A 647 9.82 5.89 20.34
C GLU A 647 9.54 7.24 21.02
N GLN A 648 9.02 8.24 20.28
CA GLN A 648 8.56 9.50 20.87
C GLN A 648 7.28 9.34 21.70
N LEU A 649 6.48 8.30 21.43
CA LEU A 649 5.34 7.90 22.25
C LEU A 649 5.75 7.08 23.49
N LEU A 650 7.02 6.67 23.61
CA LEU A 650 7.52 5.85 24.72
C LEU A 650 8.49 6.59 25.66
N ARG A 651 8.81 7.85 25.39
CA ARG A 651 9.56 8.71 26.33
C ARG A 651 8.58 9.47 27.21
N PRO A 652 8.83 9.61 28.54
CA PRO A 652 8.05 10.54 29.35
C PRO A 652 8.07 11.90 28.67
N SER A 653 6.91 12.58 28.63
CA SER A 653 6.79 13.91 28.06
C SER A 653 7.72 14.85 28.84
N ARG A 654 8.96 14.98 28.36
CA ARG A 654 9.65 16.24 28.51
C ARG A 654 8.72 17.25 27.86
N SER A 655 8.42 18.34 28.59
CA SER A 655 7.78 19.54 28.05
C SER A 655 8.17 19.70 26.58
N PRO A 656 7.23 19.90 25.65
CA PRO A 656 7.52 19.82 24.22
C PRO A 656 8.70 20.75 23.97
N ALA A 657 9.89 20.16 23.77
CA ALA A 657 11.06 20.91 23.39
C ALA A 657 10.60 21.66 22.15
N ARG A 658 10.57 23.00 22.23
CA ARG A 658 10.02 23.90 21.21
C ARG A 658 10.48 23.39 19.85
N ARG A 659 9.66 22.58 19.17
CA ARG A 659 9.97 22.11 17.84
C ARG A 659 9.93 23.36 17.01
N TYR A 660 11.07 23.73 16.45
CA TYR A 660 11.21 24.91 15.62
C TYR A 660 10.07 24.90 14.58
N TYR A 661 9.13 25.83 14.73
CA TYR A 661 8.01 25.97 13.82
C TYR A 661 8.50 26.80 12.63
N PHE A 662 8.57 26.18 11.46
CA PHE A 662 8.86 26.91 10.24
C PHE A 662 7.67 27.83 9.92
N GLY A 663 7.90 29.14 10.02
CA GLY A 663 6.91 30.13 9.61
C GLY A 663 6.60 30.03 8.10
N PRO A 664 5.46 30.57 7.64
CA PRO A 664 5.10 30.57 6.22
C PRO A 664 6.20 31.14 5.31
N GLY A 665 6.90 32.19 5.75
CA GLY A 665 8.03 32.78 5.02
C GLY A 665 9.21 31.82 4.89
N GLN A 666 9.61 31.14 5.96
CA GLN A 666 10.70 30.15 5.91
C GLN A 666 10.34 28.97 5.00
N LYS A 667 9.11 28.45 5.09
CA LYS A 667 8.61 27.40 4.18
C LYS A 667 8.62 27.86 2.73
N PHE A 668 8.29 29.13 2.46
CA PHE A 668 8.26 29.70 1.13
C PHE A 668 9.68 29.78 0.57
N THR A 669 10.61 30.37 1.33
CA THR A 669 12.01 30.51 0.92
C THR A 669 12.66 29.15 0.68
N SER A 670 12.45 28.16 1.56
CA SER A 670 12.98 26.82 1.35
C SER A 670 12.40 26.14 0.10
N ALA A 671 11.09 26.25 -0.15
CA ALA A 671 10.46 25.71 -1.35
C ALA A 671 10.96 26.42 -2.63
N LEU A 672 11.15 27.75 -2.56
CA LEU A 672 11.69 28.55 -3.65
C LEU A 672 13.12 28.16 -3.97
N LEU A 673 14.00 28.03 -2.97
CA LEU A 673 15.39 27.61 -3.15
C LEU A 673 15.48 26.20 -3.77
N LEU A 674 14.65 25.25 -3.34
CA LEU A 674 14.59 23.92 -3.94
C LEU A 674 14.07 23.96 -5.37
N GLY A 675 13.06 24.79 -5.66
CA GLY A 675 12.57 25.03 -7.01
C GLY A 675 13.65 25.63 -7.92
N LEU A 676 14.39 26.62 -7.43
CA LEU A 676 15.49 27.25 -8.17
C LEU A 676 16.67 26.30 -8.39
N LEU A 677 17.02 25.48 -7.39
CA LEU A 677 18.03 24.42 -7.54
C LEU A 677 17.62 23.42 -8.62
N TRP A 678 16.35 23.00 -8.61
CA TRP A 678 15.79 22.14 -9.65
C TRP A 678 15.83 22.81 -11.03
N LEU A 679 15.48 24.09 -11.11
CA LEU A 679 15.54 24.87 -12.34
C LEU A 679 16.97 24.97 -12.87
N SER A 680 17.97 25.24 -12.03
CA SER A 680 19.37 25.29 -12.43
C SER A 680 19.86 23.94 -12.95
N LEU A 681 19.56 22.85 -12.25
CA LEU A 681 19.90 21.50 -12.67
C LEU A 681 19.25 21.14 -14.02
N THR A 682 17.94 21.39 -14.14
CA THR A 682 17.21 21.06 -15.38
C THR A 682 17.58 21.95 -16.55
N SER A 683 17.95 23.21 -16.30
CA SER A 683 18.47 24.12 -17.33
C SER A 683 19.80 23.63 -17.89
N TYR A 684 20.71 23.17 -17.02
CA TYR A 684 21.97 22.55 -17.44
C TYR A 684 21.73 21.30 -18.30
N LEU A 685 20.82 20.42 -17.86
CA LEU A 685 20.45 19.22 -18.62
C LEU A 685 19.74 19.52 -19.94
N ALA A 686 19.12 20.69 -20.07
CA ALA A 686 18.40 21.10 -21.27
C ALA A 686 19.29 21.75 -22.33
N LEU A 687 20.56 22.09 -22.03
CA LEU A 687 21.46 22.74 -22.98
C LEU A 687 21.59 21.98 -24.31
N PRO A 688 21.83 20.65 -24.33
CA PRO A 688 21.93 19.92 -25.60
C PRO A 688 20.63 19.98 -26.40
N TRP A 689 19.48 19.91 -25.71
CA TRP A 689 18.17 19.98 -26.36
C TRP A 689 17.89 21.37 -26.96
N ILE A 690 18.34 22.43 -26.28
CA ILE A 690 18.26 23.79 -26.79
C ILE A 690 19.14 23.95 -28.04
N ASP A 691 20.37 23.44 -28.01
CA ASP A 691 21.29 23.52 -29.15
C ASP A 691 20.79 22.68 -30.34
N ASP A 692 20.26 21.48 -30.10
CA ASP A 692 19.62 20.63 -31.12
C ASP A 692 18.44 21.35 -31.80
N LEU A 693 17.57 21.98 -31.00
CA LEU A 693 16.43 22.73 -31.51
C LEU A 693 16.88 24.00 -32.26
N ALA A 694 17.98 24.62 -31.82
CA ALA A 694 18.54 25.82 -32.45
C ALA A 694 19.09 25.58 -33.87
N HIS A 695 19.30 24.33 -34.27
CA HIS A 695 19.61 23.98 -35.67
C HIS A 695 18.42 24.15 -36.62
N VAL A 696 17.20 24.16 -36.09
CA VAL A 696 15.95 24.20 -36.89
C VAL A 696 15.22 25.54 -36.74
N VAL A 697 15.35 26.20 -35.59
CA VAL A 697 14.70 27.48 -35.28
C VAL A 697 15.71 28.46 -34.66
N PRO A 698 15.49 29.78 -34.72
CA PRO A 698 16.39 30.74 -34.09
C PRO A 698 16.62 30.43 -32.60
N LYS A 699 17.88 30.49 -32.14
CA LYS A 699 18.27 30.14 -30.76
C LYS A 699 17.40 30.81 -29.67
N PRO A 700 17.02 32.10 -29.76
CA PRO A 700 16.10 32.71 -28.78
C PRO A 700 14.74 32.01 -28.71
N PHE A 701 14.22 31.55 -29.86
CA PHE A 701 12.95 30.83 -29.93
C PHE A 701 13.08 29.40 -29.39
N ALA A 702 14.20 28.72 -29.66
CA ALA A 702 14.51 27.41 -29.05
C ALA A 702 14.52 27.53 -27.52
N VAL A 703 15.27 28.50 -26.98
CA VAL A 703 15.33 28.78 -25.53
C VAL A 703 13.94 29.05 -24.95
N ALA A 704 13.17 29.95 -25.56
CA ALA A 704 11.82 30.26 -25.10
C ALA A 704 10.91 29.02 -25.10
N THR A 705 10.96 28.22 -26.17
CA THR A 705 10.19 26.98 -26.30
C THR A 705 10.49 26.01 -25.16
N ILE A 706 11.76 25.73 -24.89
CA ILE A 706 12.17 24.80 -23.83
C ILE A 706 11.83 25.34 -22.44
N ILE A 707 11.94 26.66 -22.23
CA ILE A 707 11.51 27.30 -20.98
C ILE A 707 10.05 27.01 -20.69
N PHE A 708 9.15 27.26 -21.65
CA PHE A 708 7.71 27.13 -21.41
C PHE A 708 7.22 25.67 -21.44
N ILE A 709 7.83 24.78 -22.24
CA ILE A 709 7.40 23.37 -22.30
C ILE A 709 7.91 22.56 -21.11
N ALA A 710 9.14 22.83 -20.63
CA ALA A 710 9.81 21.95 -19.67
C ALA A 710 10.27 22.66 -18.39
N LEU A 711 11.06 23.74 -18.51
CA LEU A 711 11.74 24.32 -17.35
C LEU A 711 10.77 25.02 -16.38
N LEU A 712 9.84 25.82 -16.91
CA LEU A 712 8.83 26.53 -16.10
C LEU A 712 7.84 25.55 -15.44
N PRO A 713 7.21 24.59 -16.16
CA PRO A 713 6.40 23.55 -15.52
C PRO A 713 7.18 22.72 -14.50
N GLY A 714 8.45 22.41 -14.80
CA GLY A 714 9.35 21.71 -13.89
C GLY A 714 9.58 22.48 -12.59
N PHE A 715 9.86 23.77 -12.67
CA PHE A 715 9.98 24.68 -11.53
C PHE A 715 8.68 24.73 -10.70
N ILE A 716 7.53 24.93 -11.35
CA ILE A 716 6.22 24.98 -10.68
C ILE A 716 5.95 23.68 -9.91
N ASN A 717 6.23 22.53 -10.54
CA ASN A 717 6.04 21.22 -9.91
C ASN A 717 7.02 20.98 -8.75
N ALA A 718 8.29 21.37 -8.88
CA ALA A 718 9.27 21.25 -7.79
C ALA A 718 8.91 22.15 -6.60
N PHE A 719 8.47 23.38 -6.87
CA PHE A 719 7.96 24.28 -5.84
C PHE A 719 6.72 23.69 -5.16
N LEU A 720 5.71 23.27 -5.92
CA LEU A 720 4.50 22.64 -5.39
C LEU A 720 4.85 21.44 -4.51
N MET A 721 5.77 20.58 -4.95
CA MET A 721 6.16 19.38 -4.21
C MET A 721 6.86 19.68 -2.90
N SER A 722 7.87 20.56 -2.93
CA SER A 722 8.57 20.97 -1.72
C SER A 722 7.62 21.65 -0.73
N SER A 723 6.74 22.55 -1.19
CA SER A 723 5.72 23.17 -0.34
C SER A 723 4.74 22.17 0.28
N LEU A 724 4.26 21.18 -0.49
CA LEU A 724 3.37 20.14 0.02
C LEU A 724 4.07 19.22 1.03
N LEU A 725 5.38 18.99 0.91
CA LEU A 725 6.17 18.26 1.90
C LEU A 725 6.35 19.06 3.21
N PHE A 726 6.42 20.38 3.12
CA PHE A 726 6.45 21.28 4.28
C PHE A 726 5.07 21.59 4.86
N ASP A 727 4.00 21.16 4.19
CA ASP A 727 2.64 21.43 4.62
C ASP A 727 2.29 20.67 5.90
N ARG A 728 1.99 21.43 6.94
CA ARG A 728 1.51 20.95 8.23
C ARG A 728 0.32 21.81 8.61
N ARG A 729 -0.86 21.38 8.18
CA ARG A 729 -2.10 22.08 8.48
C ARG A 729 -2.41 21.99 9.98
N PRO A 730 -2.86 23.09 10.60
CA PRO A 730 -3.36 23.04 11.96
C PRO A 730 -4.59 22.11 12.02
N PRO A 731 -4.80 21.40 13.13
CA PRO A 731 -6.00 20.59 13.33
C PRO A 731 -7.25 21.49 13.31
N TYR A 732 -8.39 20.91 12.97
CA TYR A 732 -9.68 21.57 13.12
C TYR A 732 -9.92 21.93 14.59
N VAL A 733 -10.26 23.19 14.85
CA VAL A 733 -10.62 23.72 16.17
C VAL A 733 -12.04 24.27 16.07
N PRO A 734 -13.02 23.70 16.77
CA PRO A 734 -14.38 24.24 16.79
C PRO A 734 -14.42 25.59 17.54
N LEU A 735 -15.45 26.39 17.24
CA LEU A 735 -15.72 27.64 17.95
C LEU A 735 -16.76 27.40 19.05
N ASP A 736 -16.68 28.18 20.13
CA ASP A 736 -17.74 28.26 21.14
C ASP A 736 -17.81 29.68 21.71
N PRO A 737 -18.88 30.46 21.46
CA PRO A 737 -20.02 30.15 20.58
C PRO A 737 -19.70 30.31 19.08
N TYR A 738 -20.47 29.65 18.21
CA TYR A 738 -20.42 29.90 16.77
C TYR A 738 -21.14 31.22 16.40
N PRO A 739 -20.52 32.08 15.56
CA PRO A 739 -21.16 33.33 15.14
C PRO A 739 -22.35 33.06 14.20
N PRO A 740 -23.35 33.94 14.16
CA PRO A 740 -24.44 33.82 13.20
C PRO A 740 -23.96 34.15 11.77
N ILE A 741 -24.62 33.56 10.76
CA ILE A 741 -24.17 33.61 9.36
C ILE A 741 -25.32 33.95 8.40
N THR A 742 -24.98 34.57 7.27
CA THR A 742 -25.91 34.78 6.14
C THR A 742 -25.42 34.04 4.91
N LEU A 743 -26.25 33.21 4.29
CA LEU A 743 -25.97 32.57 3.00
C LEU A 743 -26.67 33.32 1.87
N LEU A 744 -25.95 33.56 0.77
CA LEU A 744 -26.48 34.16 -0.45
C LEU A 744 -26.46 33.12 -1.58
N VAL A 745 -27.62 32.91 -2.21
CA VAL A 745 -27.79 32.09 -3.42
C VAL A 745 -28.31 32.98 -4.54
N ALA A 746 -27.59 33.11 -5.65
CA ALA A 746 -28.12 33.72 -6.87
C ALA A 746 -28.67 32.61 -7.78
N ALA A 747 -29.93 32.72 -8.18
CA ALA A 747 -30.63 31.73 -9.00
C ALA A 747 -31.19 32.36 -10.27
N PHE A 748 -30.93 31.73 -11.43
CA PHE A 748 -31.53 32.08 -12.72
C PHE A 748 -31.75 30.80 -13.51
N ASN A 749 -33.01 30.41 -13.70
CA ASN A 749 -33.40 29.18 -14.38
C ASN A 749 -32.76 27.89 -13.80
N GLU A 750 -32.97 27.66 -12.50
CA GLU A 750 -32.38 26.55 -11.73
C GLU A 750 -33.43 25.59 -11.15
N GLU A 751 -34.58 25.41 -11.82
CA GLU A 751 -35.71 24.60 -11.35
C GLU A 751 -35.31 23.17 -10.97
N ARG A 752 -34.28 22.63 -11.64
CA ARG A 752 -33.81 21.25 -11.45
C ARG A 752 -32.99 21.05 -10.18
N THR A 753 -32.38 22.10 -9.62
CA THR A 753 -31.40 21.97 -8.54
C THR A 753 -31.70 22.82 -7.32
N ILE A 754 -32.43 23.93 -7.47
CA ILE A 754 -32.62 24.93 -6.40
C ILE A 754 -33.18 24.32 -5.10
N ARG A 755 -34.17 23.41 -5.21
CA ARG A 755 -34.77 22.72 -4.05
C ARG A 755 -33.73 21.91 -3.28
N GLN A 756 -32.83 21.23 -4.00
CA GLN A 756 -31.79 20.43 -3.39
C GLN A 756 -30.73 21.31 -2.71
N THR A 757 -30.38 22.45 -3.31
CA THR A 757 -29.44 23.42 -2.73
C THR A 757 -29.99 23.97 -1.41
N VAL A 758 -31.22 24.49 -1.42
CA VAL A 758 -31.90 25.01 -0.22
C VAL A 758 -32.00 23.92 0.86
N LYS A 759 -32.43 22.71 0.49
CA LYS A 759 -32.47 21.58 1.43
C LYS A 759 -31.10 21.29 2.03
N SER A 760 -30.03 21.28 1.23
CA SER A 760 -28.67 20.97 1.72
C SER A 760 -28.12 22.00 2.70
N VAL A 761 -28.61 23.25 2.65
CA VAL A 761 -28.30 24.31 3.63
C VAL A 761 -29.00 24.00 4.95
N PHE A 762 -30.29 23.69 4.93
CA PHE A 762 -31.05 23.40 6.15
C PHE A 762 -30.74 22.04 6.77
N ASP A 763 -30.20 21.09 6.00
CA ASP A 763 -29.67 19.82 6.52
C ASP A 763 -28.34 20.00 7.31
N GLN A 764 -27.74 21.20 7.31
CA GLN A 764 -26.52 21.46 8.07
C GLN A 764 -26.84 21.63 9.56
N HIS A 765 -26.12 20.88 10.39
CA HIS A 765 -26.10 21.12 11.82
C HIS A 765 -25.11 22.25 12.08
N TYR A 766 -25.58 23.50 12.16
CA TYR A 766 -24.76 24.65 12.46
C TYR A 766 -25.18 25.24 13.83
N PRO A 767 -24.27 25.37 14.81
CA PRO A 767 -24.66 25.78 16.16
C PRO A 767 -25.11 27.24 16.33
N GLY A 768 -24.78 28.12 15.37
CA GLY A 768 -25.19 29.53 15.37
C GLY A 768 -26.47 29.78 14.55
N ALA A 769 -26.99 31.02 14.58
CA ALA A 769 -28.13 31.38 13.75
C ALA A 769 -27.77 31.41 12.25
N VAL A 770 -28.69 30.94 11.41
CA VAL A 770 -28.54 30.86 9.96
C VAL A 770 -29.64 31.70 9.29
N GLU A 771 -29.24 32.63 8.42
CA GLU A 771 -30.12 33.32 7.47
C GLU A 771 -29.77 32.86 6.06
N LEU A 772 -30.76 32.46 5.26
CA LEU A 772 -30.59 32.07 3.86
C LEU A 772 -31.36 33.06 2.98
N ILE A 773 -30.64 33.81 2.14
CA ILE A 773 -31.22 34.73 1.16
C ILE A 773 -31.02 34.14 -0.24
N VAL A 774 -32.13 33.82 -0.90
CA VAL A 774 -32.14 33.39 -2.31
C VAL A 774 -32.60 34.55 -3.17
N ILE A 775 -31.76 34.96 -4.12
CA ILE A 775 -32.05 36.04 -5.06
C ILE A 775 -32.38 35.39 -6.42
N ASP A 776 -33.64 35.48 -6.80
CA ASP A 776 -34.15 35.06 -8.10
C ASP A 776 -33.92 36.20 -9.12
N ASP A 777 -32.94 36.01 -10.00
CA ASP A 777 -32.45 36.97 -11.00
C ASP A 777 -33.30 36.94 -12.28
N GLY A 778 -34.62 37.00 -12.11
CA GLY A 778 -35.60 37.03 -13.19
C GLY A 778 -35.81 35.69 -13.89
N SER A 779 -35.90 34.58 -13.14
CA SER A 779 -36.10 33.25 -13.74
C SER A 779 -37.39 33.16 -14.56
N THR A 780 -37.29 32.50 -15.71
CA THR A 780 -38.39 32.23 -16.65
C THR A 780 -38.96 30.81 -16.52
N ASP A 781 -38.31 29.95 -15.75
CA ASP A 781 -38.73 28.58 -15.46
C ASP A 781 -39.46 28.46 -14.10
N ASN A 782 -39.64 27.25 -13.59
CA ASN A 782 -40.37 27.02 -12.34
C ASN A 782 -39.58 27.38 -11.06
N THR A 783 -38.40 28.03 -11.16
CA THR A 783 -37.54 28.35 -10.00
C THR A 783 -38.26 29.19 -8.95
N ALA A 784 -38.93 30.27 -9.35
CA ALA A 784 -39.61 31.19 -8.44
C ALA A 784 -40.73 30.49 -7.66
N ALA A 785 -41.55 29.69 -8.34
CA ALA A 785 -42.64 28.94 -7.72
C ALA A 785 -42.12 27.83 -6.79
N LEU A 786 -41.02 27.15 -7.15
CA LEU A 786 -40.37 26.19 -6.27
C LEU A 786 -39.85 26.84 -4.99
N LEU A 787 -39.25 28.03 -5.07
CA LEU A 787 -38.81 28.79 -3.90
C LEU A 787 -39.98 29.22 -3.01
N LYS A 788 -41.08 29.70 -3.61
CA LYS A 788 -42.32 30.06 -2.90
C LYS A 788 -42.95 28.87 -2.16
N SER A 789 -42.75 27.64 -2.64
CA SER A 789 -43.26 26.42 -2.01
C SER A 789 -42.50 25.98 -0.74
N ILE A 790 -41.37 26.61 -0.41
CA ILE A 790 -40.54 26.25 0.75
C ILE A 790 -40.85 27.21 1.89
N ASP A 791 -41.60 26.74 2.89
CA ASP A 791 -41.87 27.50 4.10
C ASP A 791 -40.79 27.21 5.16
N HIS A 792 -39.94 28.19 5.44
CA HIS A 792 -38.91 28.10 6.47
C HIS A 792 -38.57 29.49 7.03
N PRO A 793 -38.55 29.69 8.37
CA PRO A 793 -38.41 31.03 8.98
C PRO A 793 -37.07 31.71 8.68
N SER A 794 -36.01 30.93 8.41
CA SER A 794 -34.70 31.43 8.01
C SER A 794 -34.53 31.67 6.51
N LEU A 795 -35.53 31.35 5.66
CA LEU A 795 -35.47 31.54 4.21
C LEU A 795 -36.08 32.89 3.84
N LYS A 796 -35.32 33.70 3.09
CA LYS A 796 -35.77 34.94 2.47
C LYS A 796 -35.56 34.87 0.97
N VAL A 797 -36.62 35.09 0.20
CA VAL A 797 -36.55 35.12 -1.27
C VAL A 797 -36.67 36.56 -1.74
N ILE A 798 -35.77 36.99 -2.62
CA ILE A 798 -35.77 38.31 -3.25
C ILE A 798 -35.94 38.10 -4.76
N HIS A 799 -36.95 38.72 -5.36
CA HIS A 799 -37.11 38.74 -6.81
C HIS A 799 -36.48 40.01 -7.38
N ALA A 800 -35.68 39.86 -8.43
CA ALA A 800 -35.00 40.95 -9.11
C ALA A 800 -35.14 40.81 -10.64
N ASP A 801 -35.05 41.93 -11.36
CA ASP A 801 -34.95 41.90 -12.82
C ASP A 801 -33.61 41.30 -13.24
N HIS A 802 -33.62 40.50 -14.31
CA HIS A 802 -32.43 39.82 -14.82
C HIS A 802 -31.30 40.81 -15.08
N GLY A 803 -30.24 40.72 -14.26
CA GLY A 803 -29.06 41.58 -14.35
C GLY A 803 -27.75 40.85 -14.08
N GLY A 804 -27.80 39.52 -13.94
CA GLY A 804 -26.65 38.66 -13.77
C GLY A 804 -26.26 38.45 -12.32
N LYS A 805 -25.46 37.39 -12.11
CA LYS A 805 -25.07 36.89 -10.78
C LYS A 805 -24.48 37.95 -9.86
N ALA A 806 -23.61 38.83 -10.35
CA ALA A 806 -22.97 39.87 -9.54
C ALA A 806 -23.98 40.85 -8.94
N LYS A 807 -24.94 41.33 -9.75
CA LYS A 807 -26.01 42.23 -9.31
C LYS A 807 -26.92 41.55 -8.29
N ALA A 808 -27.31 40.30 -8.54
CA ALA A 808 -28.10 39.50 -7.62
C ALA A 808 -27.40 39.30 -6.26
N LEU A 809 -26.11 38.97 -6.26
CA LEU A 809 -25.33 38.81 -5.03
C LEU A 809 -25.16 40.13 -4.26
N ASN A 810 -24.96 41.26 -4.96
CA ASN A 810 -24.88 42.58 -4.33
C ASN A 810 -26.21 43.00 -3.70
N LEU A 811 -27.34 42.70 -4.33
CA LEU A 811 -28.67 42.93 -3.76
C LEU A 811 -28.85 42.10 -2.48
N GLY A 812 -28.44 40.83 -2.50
CA GLY A 812 -28.42 39.98 -1.31
C GLY A 812 -27.53 40.51 -0.19
N LEU A 813 -26.33 41.01 -0.52
CA LEU A 813 -25.36 41.56 0.43
C LEU A 813 -25.89 42.77 1.20
N GLN A 814 -26.65 43.64 0.54
CA GLN A 814 -27.30 44.79 1.19
C GLN A 814 -28.30 44.34 2.25
N GLN A 815 -28.95 43.20 2.04
CA GLN A 815 -29.97 42.67 2.95
C GLN A 815 -29.43 41.68 3.99
N ALA A 816 -28.16 41.25 3.87
CA ALA A 816 -27.56 40.29 4.78
C ALA A 816 -27.43 40.86 6.20
N ARG A 817 -27.91 40.14 7.22
CA ARG A 817 -27.92 40.65 8.60
C ARG A 817 -26.60 40.46 9.33
N HIS A 818 -25.85 39.42 8.98
CA HIS A 818 -24.73 38.95 9.79
C HIS A 818 -23.35 39.36 9.22
N GLU A 819 -22.34 39.42 10.09
CA GLU A 819 -20.97 39.79 9.73
C GLU A 819 -20.25 38.73 8.88
N ILE A 820 -20.69 37.47 8.92
CA ILE A 820 -20.17 36.41 8.04
C ILE A 820 -21.19 36.13 6.95
N VAL A 821 -20.77 36.35 5.71
CA VAL A 821 -21.56 36.12 4.49
C VAL A 821 -20.95 34.96 3.72
N ILE A 822 -21.76 33.97 3.35
CA ILE A 822 -21.34 32.78 2.60
C ILE A 822 -22.06 32.79 1.25
N THR A 823 -21.34 32.64 0.15
CA THR A 823 -21.95 32.44 -1.17
C THR A 823 -22.05 30.96 -1.48
N ILE A 824 -23.14 30.56 -2.12
CA ILE A 824 -23.33 29.21 -2.67
C ILE A 824 -24.07 29.30 -4.01
N ASP A 825 -23.61 28.55 -5.01
CA ASP A 825 -24.31 28.49 -6.31
C ASP A 825 -25.62 27.69 -6.20
N ALA A 826 -26.63 28.06 -6.99
CA ALA A 826 -27.96 27.45 -7.00
C ALA A 826 -28.01 25.98 -7.49
N ASP A 827 -26.87 25.42 -7.90
CA ASP A 827 -26.72 24.01 -8.29
C ASP A 827 -25.75 23.21 -7.39
N CYS A 828 -25.38 23.79 -6.24
CA CYS A 828 -24.50 23.19 -5.25
C CYS A 828 -25.26 22.43 -4.16
N ALA A 829 -24.65 21.40 -3.60
CA ALA A 829 -25.13 20.68 -2.42
C ALA A 829 -24.02 20.59 -1.35
N LEU A 830 -24.28 21.13 -0.17
CA LEU A 830 -23.31 21.13 0.93
C LEU A 830 -23.13 19.73 1.52
N PHE A 831 -21.88 19.36 1.81
CA PHE A 831 -21.59 18.16 2.60
C PHE A 831 -21.82 18.43 4.10
N ARG A 832 -22.05 17.38 4.88
CA ARG A 832 -22.32 17.50 6.33
C ARG A 832 -21.22 18.27 7.08
N GLY A 833 -21.62 19.29 7.85
CA GLY A 833 -20.72 20.14 8.65
C GLY A 833 -19.83 21.06 7.80
N ALA A 834 -20.21 21.36 6.55
CA ALA A 834 -19.43 22.26 5.70
C ALA A 834 -19.44 23.69 6.25
N LEU A 835 -20.58 24.14 6.80
CA LEU A 835 -20.73 25.49 7.37
C LEU A 835 -19.87 25.69 8.63
N GLU A 836 -19.90 24.74 9.57
CA GLU A 836 -19.05 24.79 10.77
C GLU A 836 -17.57 24.91 10.41
N ARG A 837 -17.12 24.09 9.44
CA ARG A 837 -15.70 24.04 9.06
C ARG A 837 -15.23 25.29 8.33
N ILE A 838 -16.02 25.83 7.41
CA ILE A 838 -15.63 27.05 6.69
C ILE A 838 -15.61 28.27 7.62
N VAL A 839 -16.57 28.36 8.56
CA VAL A 839 -16.64 29.43 9.54
C VAL A 839 -15.53 29.31 10.59
N ALA A 840 -15.30 28.11 11.14
CA ALA A 840 -14.20 27.86 12.06
C ALA A 840 -12.85 28.18 11.42
N ARG A 841 -12.68 27.88 10.13
CA ARG A 841 -11.48 28.26 9.38
C ARG A 841 -11.34 29.77 9.24
N LEU A 842 -12.39 30.49 8.87
CA LEU A 842 -12.38 31.95 8.74
C LEU A 842 -12.08 32.66 10.07
N SER A 843 -12.55 32.12 11.18
CA SER A 843 -12.34 32.70 12.52
C SER A 843 -10.99 32.38 13.14
N ASN A 844 -10.46 31.18 12.91
CA ASN A 844 -9.18 30.75 13.50
C ASN A 844 -7.95 31.08 12.64
N ASP A 845 -8.15 31.45 11.36
CA ASP A 845 -7.03 31.85 10.50
C ASP A 845 -6.40 33.18 10.96
N PRO A 846 -5.11 33.42 10.64
CA PRO A 846 -4.39 34.59 11.12
C PRO A 846 -5.14 35.92 10.89
N PRO A 847 -4.90 36.94 11.75
CA PRO A 847 -5.50 38.25 11.59
C PRO A 847 -5.35 38.80 10.17
N GLY A 848 -6.40 39.49 9.69
CA GLY A 848 -6.47 40.00 8.32
C GLY A 848 -7.03 39.00 7.29
N THR A 849 -7.47 37.80 7.70
CA THR A 849 -8.19 36.87 6.82
C THR A 849 -9.61 37.39 6.56
N ALA A 850 -9.87 37.79 5.31
CA ALA A 850 -11.14 38.37 4.90
C ALA A 850 -12.10 37.34 4.28
N ALA A 851 -11.54 36.29 3.68
CA ALA A 851 -12.32 35.27 3.00
C ALA A 851 -11.67 33.89 3.12
N VAL A 852 -12.49 32.84 3.05
CA VAL A 852 -12.06 31.44 3.00
C VAL A 852 -12.87 30.71 1.93
N ALA A 853 -12.18 30.08 0.99
CA ALA A 853 -12.81 29.24 -0.03
C ALA A 853 -13.02 27.81 0.48
N GLY A 854 -14.17 27.20 0.18
CA GLY A 854 -14.41 25.78 0.43
C GLY A 854 -13.88 24.87 -0.69
N ALA A 855 -13.85 23.56 -0.42
CA ALA A 855 -13.52 22.54 -1.39
C ALA A 855 -14.74 22.18 -2.26
N VAL A 856 -14.65 22.46 -3.56
CA VAL A 856 -15.69 22.13 -4.55
C VAL A 856 -15.37 20.79 -5.22
N LEU A 857 -16.35 19.90 -5.29
CA LEU A 857 -16.21 18.56 -5.88
C LEU A 857 -17.30 18.27 -6.94
N ALA A 858 -16.96 17.46 -7.94
CA ALA A 858 -17.90 17.06 -8.99
C ALA A 858 -18.92 16.02 -8.50
N ARG A 859 -20.21 16.34 -8.63
CA ARG A 859 -21.34 15.48 -8.24
C ARG A 859 -21.70 14.44 -9.29
N ASN A 860 -21.76 14.86 -10.55
CA ASN A 860 -22.16 14.06 -11.72
C ASN A 860 -20.96 13.36 -12.41
N SER A 861 -19.89 13.04 -11.68
CA SER A 861 -18.66 12.39 -12.21
C SER A 861 -18.88 10.99 -12.81
N ARG A 862 -20.10 10.45 -12.75
CA ARG A 862 -20.47 9.12 -13.25
C ARG A 862 -21.04 9.15 -14.66
N ASN A 863 -21.50 10.30 -15.14
CA ASN A 863 -22.37 10.38 -16.31
C ASN A 863 -21.64 10.04 -17.60
N ASN A 864 -20.43 10.58 -17.81
CA ASN A 864 -19.65 10.33 -19.02
C ASN A 864 -18.14 10.53 -18.82
N TRP A 865 -17.35 10.35 -19.88
CA TRP A 865 -15.89 10.44 -19.81
C TRP A 865 -15.39 11.87 -19.49
N ILE A 866 -16.09 12.92 -19.93
CA ILE A 866 -15.73 14.33 -19.67
C ILE A 866 -15.90 14.64 -18.18
N THR A 867 -17.05 14.27 -17.60
CA THR A 867 -17.30 14.41 -16.15
C THR A 867 -16.33 13.59 -15.30
N ARG A 868 -15.87 12.43 -15.80
CA ARG A 868 -14.84 11.60 -15.14
C ARG A 868 -13.46 12.24 -15.12
N ILE A 869 -13.09 13.01 -16.14
CA ILE A 869 -11.83 13.76 -16.16
C ILE A 869 -11.91 14.93 -15.18
N GLN A 870 -13.02 15.67 -15.21
CA GLN A 870 -13.23 16.82 -14.34
C GLN A 870 -13.27 16.47 -12.85
N GLU A 871 -13.70 15.25 -12.49
CA GLU A 871 -13.58 14.74 -11.11
C GLU A 871 -12.14 14.89 -10.58
N TRP A 872 -11.14 14.56 -11.42
CA TRP A 872 -9.74 14.67 -11.05
C TRP A 872 -9.22 16.10 -11.10
N ASP A 873 -9.70 16.95 -12.01
CA ASP A 873 -9.34 18.37 -11.98
C ASP A 873 -9.78 19.04 -10.66
N TYR A 874 -11.04 18.85 -10.26
CA TYR A 874 -11.56 19.43 -9.02
C TYR A 874 -10.92 18.83 -7.77
N PHE A 875 -10.80 17.49 -7.69
CA PHE A 875 -10.24 16.81 -6.53
C PHE A 875 -8.70 16.93 -6.42
N HIS A 876 -8.00 16.89 -7.55
CA HIS A 876 -6.54 16.74 -7.59
C HIS A 876 -5.85 18.04 -8.00
N GLY A 877 -6.25 18.66 -9.11
CA GLY A 877 -5.63 19.87 -9.63
C GLY A 877 -5.97 21.10 -8.77
N ILE A 878 -7.22 21.56 -8.85
CA ILE A 878 -7.71 22.79 -8.22
C ILE A 878 -7.50 22.75 -6.70
N ALA A 879 -7.90 21.67 -6.03
CA ALA A 879 -7.79 21.58 -4.57
C ALA A 879 -6.33 21.63 -4.08
N SER A 880 -5.38 21.05 -4.82
CA SER A 880 -3.96 21.05 -4.41
C SER A 880 -3.32 22.41 -4.63
N VAL A 881 -3.63 23.08 -5.75
CA VAL A 881 -3.15 24.45 -6.01
C VAL A 881 -3.71 25.43 -4.97
N LYS A 882 -5.00 25.32 -4.62
CA LYS A 882 -5.59 26.16 -3.55
C LYS A 882 -4.98 25.88 -2.19
N ARG A 883 -4.71 24.62 -1.88
CA ARG A 883 -4.01 24.23 -0.64
C ARG A 883 -2.60 24.82 -0.58
N LEU A 884 -1.86 24.81 -1.69
CA LEU A 884 -0.56 25.46 -1.81
C LEU A 884 -0.68 26.98 -1.58
N GLN A 885 -1.59 27.65 -2.30
CA GLN A 885 -1.77 29.09 -2.20
C GLN A 885 -2.17 29.54 -0.79
N SER A 886 -3.05 28.78 -0.12
CA SER A 886 -3.46 29.04 1.25
C SER A 886 -2.34 28.83 2.27
N LEU A 887 -1.37 27.95 2.02
CA LEU A 887 -0.19 27.77 2.90
C LEU A 887 0.62 29.06 3.02
N TYR A 888 0.62 29.88 1.97
CA TYR A 888 1.32 31.15 1.88
C TYR A 888 0.37 32.36 1.93
N HIS A 889 -0.80 32.17 2.56
CA HIS A 889 -1.78 33.20 2.89
C HIS A 889 -2.37 33.98 1.69
N GLY A 890 -2.42 33.39 0.50
CA GLY A 890 -2.98 34.07 -0.68
C GLY A 890 -3.58 33.12 -1.70
N THR A 891 -4.72 32.52 -1.33
CA THR A 891 -5.61 31.86 -2.28
C THR A 891 -6.10 32.89 -3.30
N LEU A 892 -5.84 32.66 -4.58
CA LEU A 892 -6.08 33.66 -5.62
C LEU A 892 -7.53 33.73 -6.12
N VAL A 893 -8.36 32.76 -5.72
CA VAL A 893 -9.80 32.73 -6.07
C VAL A 893 -10.63 32.16 -4.92
N ALA A 894 -11.39 33.03 -4.25
CA ALA A 894 -12.53 32.65 -3.42
C ALA A 894 -13.71 32.30 -4.35
N GLN A 895 -13.83 31.02 -4.68
CA GLN A 895 -14.77 30.54 -5.70
C GLN A 895 -16.21 30.93 -5.38
N GLY A 896 -16.94 31.43 -6.39
CA GLY A 896 -18.35 31.80 -6.23
C GLY A 896 -19.24 30.66 -5.74
N ALA A 897 -18.89 29.42 -6.08
CA ALA A 897 -19.66 28.21 -5.76
C ALA A 897 -19.78 27.90 -4.26
N PHE A 898 -18.76 28.20 -3.45
CA PHE A 898 -18.79 28.05 -1.99
C PHE A 898 -17.61 28.76 -1.31
N SER A 899 -17.86 29.94 -0.74
CA SER A 899 -16.86 30.73 -0.02
C SER A 899 -17.50 31.54 1.11
N ALA A 900 -16.77 31.74 2.21
CA ALA A 900 -17.17 32.58 3.33
C ALA A 900 -16.37 33.89 3.35
N PHE A 901 -17.03 35.00 3.67
CA PHE A 901 -16.49 36.37 3.63
C PHE A 901 -16.83 37.13 4.91
N ARG A 902 -15.96 38.04 5.31
CA ARG A 902 -16.28 39.12 6.26
C ARG A 902 -17.08 40.19 5.54
N LYS A 903 -18.33 40.43 5.96
CA LYS A 903 -19.26 41.40 5.35
C LYS A 903 -18.63 42.78 5.25
N ARG A 904 -18.00 43.26 6.33
CA ARG A 904 -17.34 44.58 6.34
C ARG A 904 -16.28 44.74 5.23
N VAL A 905 -15.47 43.70 4.99
CA VAL A 905 -14.42 43.75 3.97
C VAL A 905 -15.02 43.66 2.58
N LEU A 906 -16.04 42.82 2.42
CA LEU A 906 -16.77 42.67 1.16
C LEU A 906 -17.45 43.97 0.73
N LEU A 907 -18.04 44.72 1.68
CA LEU A 907 -18.57 46.06 1.45
C LEU A 907 -17.45 47.08 1.13
N GLU A 908 -16.33 47.04 1.85
CA GLU A 908 -15.19 47.93 1.62
C GLU A 908 -14.63 47.82 0.20
N VAL A 909 -14.57 46.60 -0.35
CA VAL A 909 -14.08 46.37 -1.72
C VAL A 909 -15.14 46.59 -2.80
N GLY A 910 -16.36 46.99 -2.43
CA GLY A 910 -17.45 47.32 -3.37
C GLY A 910 -18.30 46.12 -3.82
N GLY A 911 -18.28 45.00 -3.10
CA GLY A 911 -19.06 43.80 -3.44
C GLY A 911 -18.51 43.03 -4.64
N TRP A 912 -19.39 42.42 -5.43
CA TRP A 912 -19.04 41.69 -6.65
C TRP A 912 -19.14 42.59 -7.88
N PRO A 913 -18.08 42.72 -8.69
CA PRO A 913 -18.12 43.52 -9.90
C PRO A 913 -18.87 42.81 -11.04
N GLU A 914 -19.48 43.58 -11.94
CA GLU A 914 -20.17 43.06 -13.13
C GLU A 914 -19.17 42.60 -14.21
N THR A 915 -18.55 41.44 -13.97
CA THR A 915 -17.60 40.78 -14.87
C THR A 915 -17.97 39.31 -15.08
N VAL A 916 -17.28 38.62 -15.99
CA VAL A 916 -17.56 37.19 -16.26
C VAL A 916 -16.83 36.26 -15.26
N GLY A 917 -15.81 36.80 -14.58
CA GLY A 917 -15.12 36.19 -13.44
C GLY A 917 -15.22 37.05 -12.20
N GLU A 918 -16.45 37.33 -11.76
CA GLU A 918 -16.76 38.21 -10.63
C GLU A 918 -16.04 37.78 -9.35
N ASP A 919 -15.87 36.47 -9.16
CA ASP A 919 -15.20 35.87 -8.01
C ASP A 919 -13.68 36.11 -8.02
N ILE A 920 -13.02 35.99 -9.17
CA ILE A 920 -11.59 36.29 -9.33
C ILE A 920 -11.33 37.77 -9.05
N VAL A 921 -12.10 38.66 -9.68
CA VAL A 921 -11.90 40.11 -9.56
C VAL A 921 -12.16 40.56 -8.12
N GLN A 922 -13.25 40.09 -7.48
CA GLN A 922 -13.53 40.40 -6.07
C GLN A 922 -12.41 39.91 -5.15
N THR A 923 -11.90 38.69 -5.38
CA THR A 923 -10.80 38.12 -4.58
C THR A 923 -9.56 39.00 -4.69
N TRP A 924 -9.24 39.49 -5.90
CA TRP A 924 -8.08 40.34 -6.13
C TRP A 924 -8.25 41.75 -5.58
N ALA A 925 -9.48 42.27 -5.49
CA ALA A 925 -9.79 43.50 -4.79
C ALA A 925 -9.39 43.42 -3.31
N MET A 926 -9.74 42.31 -2.64
CA MET A 926 -9.36 42.04 -1.25
C MET A 926 -7.84 41.89 -1.09
N LEU A 927 -7.21 41.11 -1.98
CA LEU A 927 -5.75 40.96 -1.97
C LEU A 927 -5.08 42.33 -2.13
N LYS A 928 -5.48 43.14 -3.12
CA LYS A 928 -4.90 44.48 -3.38
C LYS A 928 -4.91 45.36 -2.13
N LYS A 929 -5.95 45.27 -1.31
CA LYS A 929 -6.13 46.01 -0.05
C LYS A 929 -5.30 45.52 1.14
N GLY A 930 -4.65 44.36 1.07
CA GLY A 930 -3.87 43.82 2.20
C GLY A 930 -4.43 42.55 2.82
N TYR A 931 -5.64 42.17 2.47
CA TYR A 931 -6.32 41.04 3.11
C TYR A 931 -5.75 39.69 2.68
N ARG A 932 -5.94 38.71 3.57
CA ARG A 932 -5.56 37.31 3.37
C ARG A 932 -6.78 36.50 2.98
N ILE A 933 -6.53 35.46 2.19
CA ILE A 933 -7.59 34.58 1.68
C ILE A 933 -7.18 33.14 1.89
N GLY A 934 -7.95 32.45 2.74
CA GLY A 934 -7.74 31.07 3.13
C GLY A 934 -8.44 30.06 2.22
N PHE A 935 -8.13 28.79 2.45
CA PHE A 935 -8.81 27.65 1.86
C PHE A 935 -9.12 26.65 2.98
N ALA A 936 -10.38 26.18 3.02
CA ALA A 936 -10.86 25.16 3.92
C ALA A 936 -11.07 23.86 3.14
N GLU A 937 -10.03 23.01 3.09
CA GLU A 937 -10.11 21.75 2.35
C GLU A 937 -11.16 20.78 2.91
N ASN A 938 -11.49 20.92 4.19
CA ASN A 938 -12.45 20.07 4.90
C ASN A 938 -13.90 20.59 4.82
N ALA A 939 -14.14 21.79 4.27
CA ALA A 939 -15.48 22.32 4.05
C ALA A 939 -15.91 22.02 2.60
N ILE A 940 -16.69 20.96 2.42
CA ILE A 940 -16.95 20.37 1.10
C ILE A 940 -18.33 20.77 0.55
N VAL A 941 -18.37 21.12 -0.74
CA VAL A 941 -19.60 21.29 -1.54
C VAL A 941 -19.52 20.44 -2.82
N PHE A 942 -20.66 19.95 -3.28
CA PHE A 942 -20.80 19.21 -4.54
C PHE A 942 -21.53 20.04 -5.59
N THR A 943 -20.97 20.17 -6.79
CA THR A 943 -21.57 20.89 -7.94
C THR A 943 -21.68 19.97 -9.17
N ASN A 944 -22.54 20.30 -10.13
CA ASN A 944 -22.60 19.60 -11.41
C ASN A 944 -21.56 20.20 -12.37
N VAL A 945 -20.68 19.36 -12.90
CA VAL A 945 -19.72 19.76 -13.92
C VAL A 945 -20.32 19.58 -15.33
N PRO A 946 -19.87 20.35 -16.34
CA PRO A 946 -20.35 20.21 -17.71
C PRO A 946 -20.30 18.78 -18.26
N GLU A 947 -21.39 18.34 -18.89
CA GLU A 947 -21.50 16.98 -19.45
C GLU A 947 -21.08 16.90 -20.92
N THR A 948 -21.16 18.01 -21.66
CA THR A 948 -20.79 18.08 -23.07
C THR A 948 -19.47 18.82 -23.24
N PHE A 949 -18.72 18.49 -24.31
CA PHE A 949 -17.46 19.17 -24.62
C PHE A 949 -17.67 20.67 -24.86
N GLN A 950 -18.76 21.05 -25.53
CA GLN A 950 -19.07 22.44 -25.82
C GLN A 950 -19.33 23.24 -24.53
N ALA A 951 -20.09 22.69 -23.57
CA ALA A 951 -20.33 23.32 -22.29
C ALA A 951 -19.03 23.42 -21.45
N PHE A 952 -18.20 22.37 -21.47
CA PHE A 952 -16.87 22.39 -20.84
C PHE A 952 -15.97 23.48 -21.45
N PHE A 953 -15.92 23.59 -22.77
CA PHE A 953 -15.15 24.60 -23.49
C PHE A 953 -15.62 26.02 -23.13
N ARG A 954 -16.94 26.27 -23.13
CA ARG A 954 -17.51 27.56 -22.71
C ARG A 954 -17.13 27.92 -21.27
N GLN A 955 -17.19 26.95 -20.36
CA GLN A 955 -16.82 27.14 -18.95
C GLN A 955 -15.34 27.54 -18.81
N ARG A 956 -14.42 26.83 -19.46
CA ARG A 956 -12.98 27.11 -19.37
C ARG A 956 -12.60 28.43 -20.04
N ARG A 957 -13.20 28.72 -21.19
CA ARG A 957 -13.09 30.01 -21.87
C ARG A 957 -13.50 31.17 -20.96
N ARG A 958 -14.58 31.00 -20.20
CA ARG A 958 -15.05 31.99 -19.23
C ARG A 958 -14.04 32.21 -18.10
N TRP A 959 -13.50 31.15 -17.51
CA TRP A 959 -12.51 31.28 -16.42
C TRP A 959 -11.23 31.98 -16.90
N ALA A 960 -10.77 31.64 -18.11
CA ALA A 960 -9.62 32.28 -18.74
C ALA A 960 -9.87 33.78 -19.02
N ARG A 961 -11.06 34.14 -19.50
CA ARG A 961 -11.49 35.53 -19.69
C ARG A 961 -11.51 36.30 -18.36
N GLY A 962 -12.09 35.72 -17.31
CA GLY A 962 -12.15 36.33 -15.98
C GLY A 962 -10.76 36.61 -15.37
N LEU A 963 -9.77 35.77 -15.67
CA LEU A 963 -8.38 36.02 -15.26
C LEU A 963 -7.81 37.30 -15.91
N ILE A 964 -8.04 37.51 -17.20
CA ILE A 964 -7.58 38.72 -17.91
C ILE A 964 -8.32 39.96 -17.41
N GLU A 965 -9.62 39.84 -17.11
CA GLU A 965 -10.38 40.93 -16.47
C GLU A 965 -9.73 41.32 -15.13
N ALA A 966 -9.37 40.36 -14.28
CA ALA A 966 -8.70 40.66 -13.00
C ALA A 966 -7.38 41.42 -13.18
N PHE A 967 -6.57 41.09 -14.19
CA PHE A 967 -5.36 41.85 -14.54
C PHE A 967 -5.66 43.26 -15.04
N LYS A 968 -6.73 43.47 -15.82
CA LYS A 968 -7.16 44.81 -16.28
C LYS A 968 -7.59 45.70 -15.11
N PHE A 969 -8.35 45.16 -14.15
CA PHE A 969 -8.78 45.91 -12.97
C PHE A 969 -7.63 46.19 -11.99
N TYR A 970 -6.69 45.25 -11.84
CA TYR A 970 -5.65 45.32 -10.81
C TYR A 970 -4.22 45.08 -11.32
N PRO A 971 -3.71 45.82 -12.33
CA PRO A 971 -2.39 45.56 -12.90
C PRO A 971 -1.25 45.76 -11.88
N ARG A 972 -1.40 46.70 -10.95
CA ARG A 972 -0.40 46.99 -9.91
C ARG A 972 -0.21 45.86 -8.89
N ILE A 973 -1.08 44.85 -8.86
CA ILE A 973 -0.95 43.71 -7.94
C ILE A 973 0.33 42.91 -8.22
N LEU A 974 0.87 42.98 -9.45
CA LEU A 974 2.15 42.37 -9.85
C LEU A 974 3.34 42.89 -9.06
N PHE A 975 3.28 44.13 -8.57
CA PHE A 975 4.40 44.79 -7.89
C PHE A 975 4.19 44.92 -6.38
N GLN A 976 3.10 44.36 -5.84
CA GLN A 976 2.87 44.37 -4.39
C GLN A 976 3.71 43.28 -3.72
N PRO A 977 4.58 43.60 -2.74
CA PRO A 977 5.45 42.63 -2.11
C PRO A 977 4.67 41.69 -1.18
N ARG A 978 4.36 40.48 -1.64
CA ARG A 978 3.71 39.41 -0.88
C ARG A 978 4.21 38.03 -1.30
N LEU A 979 4.03 37.05 -0.42
CA LEU A 979 4.29 35.64 -0.76
C LEU A 979 3.40 35.15 -1.92
N SER A 980 2.17 35.66 -2.01
CA SER A 980 1.22 35.29 -3.04
C SER A 980 1.54 35.88 -4.43
N THR A 981 2.43 36.87 -4.51
CA THR A 981 2.80 37.52 -5.78
C THR A 981 3.43 36.54 -6.76
N LEU A 982 4.14 35.51 -6.28
CA LEU A 982 4.64 34.42 -7.12
C LEU A 982 3.51 33.70 -7.89
N PHE A 983 2.36 33.48 -7.26
CA PHE A 983 1.22 32.85 -7.91
C PHE A 983 0.55 33.76 -8.94
N ILE A 984 0.64 35.08 -8.75
CA ILE A 984 0.19 36.07 -9.72
C ILE A 984 1.12 36.04 -10.94
N TYR A 985 2.43 35.89 -10.75
CA TYR A 985 3.37 35.69 -11.86
C TYR A 985 3.07 34.40 -12.64
N TRP A 986 2.71 33.30 -11.98
CA TRP A 986 2.27 32.09 -12.69
C TRP A 986 1.02 32.36 -13.53
N ASN A 987 0.02 33.04 -12.97
CA ASN A 987 -1.17 33.44 -13.71
C ASN A 987 -0.87 34.36 -14.91
N LEU A 988 0.15 35.22 -14.80
CA LEU A 988 0.62 36.06 -15.91
C LEU A 988 1.29 35.23 -17.03
N LEU A 989 1.97 34.15 -16.65
CA LEU A 989 2.68 33.25 -17.59
C LEU A 989 1.76 32.21 -18.24
N PHE A 990 0.60 31.90 -17.65
CA PHE A 990 -0.34 30.89 -18.19
C PHE A 990 -0.82 31.17 -19.62
N PRO A 991 -1.14 32.41 -20.04
CA PRO A 991 -1.45 32.69 -21.45
C PRO A 991 -0.34 32.29 -22.42
N VAL A 992 0.92 32.56 -22.08
CA VAL A 992 2.08 32.17 -22.90
C VAL A 992 2.27 30.65 -22.88
N LEU A 993 2.13 30.04 -21.70
CA LEU A 993 2.22 28.59 -21.53
C LEU A 993 1.18 27.85 -22.39
N ASP A 994 -0.08 28.30 -22.37
CA ASP A 994 -1.17 27.69 -23.14
C ASP A 994 -0.96 27.89 -24.65
N LEU A 995 -0.42 29.04 -25.09
CA LEU A 995 -0.05 29.28 -26.49
C LEU A 995 1.08 28.36 -26.95
N VAL A 996 2.16 28.25 -26.16
CA VAL A 996 3.29 27.35 -26.46
C VAL A 996 2.84 25.88 -26.46
N TYR A 997 1.98 25.50 -25.51
CA TYR A 997 1.43 24.16 -25.46
C TYR A 997 0.61 23.85 -26.73
N LEU A 998 -0.27 24.77 -27.12
CA LEU A 998 -1.15 24.60 -28.28
C LEU A 998 -0.40 24.59 -29.61
N PHE A 999 0.49 25.55 -29.83
CA PHE A 999 1.12 25.78 -31.13
C PHE A 999 2.50 25.12 -31.30
N ILE A 1000 3.12 24.66 -30.22
CA ILE A 1000 4.45 24.04 -30.27
C ILE A 1000 4.42 22.61 -29.73
N PHE A 1001 3.93 22.40 -28.50
CA PHE A 1001 3.96 21.08 -27.89
C PHE A 1001 3.06 20.06 -28.60
N ILE A 1002 1.79 20.40 -28.87
CA ILE A 1002 0.86 19.49 -29.58
C ILE A 1002 1.38 19.14 -30.98
N PRO A 1003 1.74 20.10 -31.86
CA PRO A 1003 2.36 19.79 -33.14
C PRO A 1003 3.66 19.00 -33.01
N GLY A 1004 4.47 19.28 -31.99
CA GLY A 1004 5.70 18.55 -31.69
C GLY A 1004 5.46 17.07 -31.35
N VAL A 1005 4.43 16.77 -30.57
CA VAL A 1005 4.01 15.39 -30.28
C VAL A 1005 3.50 14.70 -31.55
N ILE A 1006 2.72 15.41 -32.38
CA ILE A 1006 2.26 14.89 -33.68
C ILE A 1006 3.48 14.57 -34.57
N ALA A 1007 4.43 15.49 -34.69
CA ALA A 1007 5.65 15.33 -35.48
C ALA A 1007 6.50 14.14 -35.00
N ALA A 1008 6.53 13.88 -33.69
CA ALA A 1008 7.21 12.72 -33.11
C ALA A 1008 6.64 11.37 -33.62
N PHE A 1009 5.33 11.29 -33.92
CA PHE A 1009 4.74 10.09 -34.54
C PHE A 1009 5.23 9.84 -35.96
N PHE A 1010 5.76 10.87 -36.63
CA PHE A 1010 6.37 10.80 -37.95
C PHE A 1010 7.90 10.74 -37.90
N GLY A 1011 8.50 10.57 -36.71
CA GLY A 1011 9.95 10.44 -36.52
C GLY A 1011 10.71 11.75 -36.27
N TYR A 1012 10.01 12.88 -36.15
CA TYR A 1012 10.63 14.18 -35.89
C TYR A 1012 10.61 14.52 -34.39
N TYR A 1013 11.74 14.34 -33.71
CA TYR A 1013 11.84 14.42 -32.25
C TYR A 1013 12.29 15.78 -31.67
N PHE A 1014 12.09 16.87 -32.42
CA PHE A 1014 12.58 18.21 -32.02
C PHE A 1014 12.00 18.71 -30.67
N ILE A 1015 10.74 18.39 -30.40
CA ILE A 1015 10.00 18.88 -29.22
C ILE A 1015 9.60 17.75 -28.27
N ALA A 1016 9.26 16.58 -28.79
CA ALA A 1016 8.92 15.41 -27.99
C ALA A 1016 9.53 14.17 -28.62
N GLY A 1017 10.08 13.27 -27.80
CA GLY A 1017 10.70 12.02 -28.26
C GLY A 1017 10.54 10.89 -27.25
N PRO A 1018 11.14 9.72 -27.49
CA PRO A 1018 11.08 8.59 -26.57
C PRO A 1018 11.53 8.95 -25.14
N MET A 1019 12.52 9.84 -25.01
CA MET A 1019 13.01 10.34 -23.71
C MET A 1019 11.98 11.18 -22.96
N THR A 1020 11.00 11.79 -23.63
CA THR A 1020 9.89 12.50 -22.97
C THR A 1020 9.05 11.54 -22.11
N LEU A 1021 9.05 10.23 -22.41
CA LEU A 1021 8.41 9.21 -21.58
C LEU A 1021 9.10 9.04 -20.21
N ALA A 1022 10.37 9.43 -20.08
CA ALA A 1022 11.09 9.42 -18.80
C ALA A 1022 10.53 10.45 -17.79
N VAL A 1023 9.74 11.42 -18.26
CA VAL A 1023 9.01 12.37 -17.40
C VAL A 1023 7.79 11.71 -16.76
N LEU A 1024 7.22 10.65 -17.35
CA LEU A 1024 6.02 9.98 -16.83
C LEU A 1024 6.21 9.40 -15.42
N PRO A 1025 7.31 8.67 -15.10
CA PRO A 1025 7.57 8.26 -13.72
C PRO A 1025 7.61 9.41 -12.72
N LEU A 1026 8.25 10.53 -13.08
CA LEU A 1026 8.30 11.71 -12.21
C LEU A 1026 6.91 12.34 -12.03
N ALA A 1027 6.15 12.49 -13.12
CA ALA A 1027 4.76 12.94 -13.07
C ALA A 1027 3.90 12.01 -12.20
N LEU A 1028 4.08 10.69 -12.31
CA LEU A 1028 3.39 9.70 -11.46
C LEU A 1028 3.75 9.86 -9.98
N ILE A 1029 5.01 10.16 -9.65
CA ILE A 1029 5.45 10.43 -8.27
C ILE A 1029 4.75 11.69 -7.74
N VAL A 1030 4.77 12.79 -8.50
CA VAL A 1030 4.13 14.05 -8.11
C VAL A 1030 2.63 13.85 -7.86
N ASN A 1031 1.94 13.23 -8.81
CA ASN A 1031 0.52 12.91 -8.67
C ASN A 1031 0.26 11.92 -7.52
N ALA A 1032 1.15 10.96 -7.26
CA ALA A 1032 0.99 10.04 -6.14
C ALA A 1032 1.09 10.74 -4.78
N VAL A 1033 2.00 11.71 -4.64
CA VAL A 1033 2.12 12.54 -3.42
C VAL A 1033 0.87 13.39 -3.24
N MET A 1034 0.46 14.13 -4.26
CA MET A 1034 -0.79 14.92 -4.24
C MET A 1034 -1.99 14.04 -3.88
N PHE A 1035 -2.08 12.85 -4.46
CA PHE A 1035 -3.19 11.92 -4.23
C PHE A 1035 -3.22 11.43 -2.79
N ARG A 1036 -2.04 11.12 -2.22
CA ARG A 1036 -1.92 10.71 -0.82
C ARG A 1036 -2.44 11.78 0.12
N ILE A 1037 -2.10 13.06 -0.12
CA ILE A 1037 -2.55 14.19 0.70
C ILE A 1037 -4.07 14.35 0.58
N GLN A 1038 -4.61 14.39 -0.64
CA GLN A 1038 -6.06 14.56 -0.85
C GLN A 1038 -6.88 13.37 -0.32
N ARG A 1039 -6.37 12.14 -0.45
CA ARG A 1039 -7.01 10.95 0.10
C ARG A 1039 -7.09 10.99 1.62
N ARG A 1040 -6.06 11.49 2.30
CA ARG A 1040 -6.07 11.64 3.76
C ARG A 1040 -7.19 12.59 4.21
N MET A 1041 -7.34 13.72 3.52
CA MET A 1041 -8.42 14.67 3.78
C MET A 1041 -9.80 14.02 3.63
N PHE A 1042 -10.03 13.22 2.58
CA PHE A 1042 -11.29 12.48 2.42
C PHE A 1042 -11.54 11.49 3.56
N GLN A 1043 -10.50 10.75 3.98
CA GLN A 1043 -10.61 9.79 5.07
C GLN A 1043 -10.99 10.46 6.40
N GLU A 1044 -10.45 11.65 6.67
CA GLU A 1044 -10.81 12.47 7.85
C GLU A 1044 -12.29 12.92 7.83
N GLN A 1045 -12.90 13.06 6.65
CA GLN A 1045 -14.34 13.35 6.48
C GLN A 1045 -15.24 12.11 6.43
N GLY A 1046 -14.66 10.91 6.58
CA GLY A 1046 -15.37 9.64 6.39
C GLY A 1046 -15.76 9.35 4.94
N LEU A 1047 -15.14 10.04 3.98
CA LEU A 1047 -15.34 9.86 2.54
C LEU A 1047 -14.32 8.88 1.96
N LYS A 1048 -14.73 8.15 0.92
CA LYS A 1048 -13.84 7.25 0.16
C LYS A 1048 -13.65 7.80 -1.24
N VAL A 1049 -12.39 7.97 -1.64
CA VAL A 1049 -12.05 8.36 -3.02
C VAL A 1049 -12.48 7.24 -3.97
N ARG A 1050 -13.26 7.58 -4.98
CA ARG A 1050 -13.76 6.65 -6.00
C ARG A 1050 -12.60 6.09 -6.82
N ARG A 1051 -12.70 4.81 -7.22
CA ARG A 1051 -11.77 4.20 -8.17
C ARG A 1051 -12.12 4.63 -9.60
N ASN A 1052 -11.65 5.80 -10.01
CA ASN A 1052 -11.79 6.32 -11.37
C ASN A 1052 -10.42 6.39 -12.08
N ILE A 1053 -9.74 5.25 -12.21
CA ILE A 1053 -8.41 5.15 -12.84
C ILE A 1053 -8.45 5.63 -14.30
N PHE A 1054 -9.52 5.31 -15.02
CA PHE A 1054 -9.72 5.78 -16.38
C PHE A 1054 -9.73 7.31 -16.44
N GLY A 1055 -10.58 7.97 -15.63
CA GLY A 1055 -10.61 9.43 -15.55
C GLY A 1055 -9.25 10.04 -15.18
N PHE A 1056 -8.47 9.37 -14.32
CA PHE A 1056 -7.16 9.84 -13.88
C PHE A 1056 -6.13 9.81 -15.03
N ILE A 1057 -6.08 8.71 -15.79
CA ILE A 1057 -5.16 8.58 -16.92
C ILE A 1057 -5.48 9.62 -17.99
N TRP A 1058 -6.76 9.78 -18.33
CA TRP A 1058 -7.18 10.78 -19.31
C TRP A 1058 -6.97 12.21 -18.80
N PHE A 1059 -7.19 12.46 -17.50
CA PHE A 1059 -6.81 13.72 -16.86
C PHE A 1059 -5.31 14.00 -17.02
N MET A 1060 -4.46 13.01 -16.76
CA MET A 1060 -3.01 13.18 -16.84
C MET A 1060 -2.51 13.39 -18.27
N LEU A 1061 -3.08 12.70 -19.26
CA LEU A 1061 -2.54 12.67 -20.63
C LEU A 1061 -3.19 13.65 -21.60
N THR A 1062 -4.47 13.96 -21.43
CA THR A 1062 -5.27 14.64 -22.47
C THR A 1062 -5.96 15.90 -22.00
N TYR A 1063 -6.01 16.15 -20.69
CA TYR A 1063 -6.76 17.26 -20.14
C TYR A 1063 -6.27 18.62 -20.67
N GLN A 1064 -4.96 18.81 -20.72
CA GLN A 1064 -4.35 20.05 -21.21
C GLN A 1064 -4.62 20.27 -22.71
N VAL A 1065 -4.74 19.20 -23.51
CA VAL A 1065 -5.09 19.26 -24.94
C VAL A 1065 -6.46 19.89 -25.16
N PHE A 1066 -7.40 19.65 -24.24
CA PHE A 1066 -8.74 20.24 -24.31
C PHE A 1066 -8.83 21.61 -23.62
N MET A 1067 -8.05 21.82 -22.55
CA MET A 1067 -8.10 23.04 -21.75
C MET A 1067 -7.39 24.21 -22.44
N ALA A 1068 -6.19 24.01 -22.98
CA ALA A 1068 -5.40 25.09 -23.59
C ALA A 1068 -6.12 25.83 -24.74
N PRO A 1069 -6.77 25.14 -25.71
CA PRO A 1069 -7.55 25.84 -26.75
C PRO A 1069 -8.70 26.69 -26.19
N ALA A 1070 -9.39 26.18 -25.15
CA ALA A 1070 -10.48 26.90 -24.51
C ALA A 1070 -9.98 28.15 -23.78
N SER A 1071 -8.85 28.04 -23.08
CA SER A 1071 -8.20 29.15 -22.39
C SER A 1071 -7.70 30.21 -23.36
N VAL A 1072 -6.99 29.82 -24.42
CA VAL A 1072 -6.52 30.74 -25.48
C VAL A 1072 -7.68 31.49 -26.12
N ALA A 1073 -8.78 30.80 -26.45
CA ALA A 1073 -9.98 31.44 -26.97
C ALA A 1073 -10.63 32.42 -25.97
N GLY A 1074 -10.42 32.22 -24.66
CA GLY A 1074 -10.89 33.11 -23.59
C GLY A 1074 -10.04 34.37 -23.49
N TYR A 1075 -8.71 34.20 -23.50
CA TYR A 1075 -7.75 35.31 -23.49
C TYR A 1075 -7.95 36.21 -24.70
N LEU A 1076 -8.00 35.63 -25.91
CA LEU A 1076 -8.20 36.37 -27.15
C LEU A 1076 -9.55 37.10 -27.19
N ALA A 1077 -10.62 36.49 -26.67
CA ALA A 1077 -11.94 37.12 -26.64
C ALA A 1077 -11.98 38.38 -25.78
N GLU A 1078 -11.23 38.39 -24.67
CA GLU A 1078 -11.14 39.56 -23.79
C GLU A 1078 -10.20 40.63 -24.32
N LEU A 1079 -9.13 40.24 -25.03
CA LEU A 1079 -8.24 41.18 -25.72
C LEU A 1079 -8.92 41.84 -26.92
N ALA A 1080 -9.74 41.09 -27.66
CA ALA A 1080 -10.50 41.58 -28.81
C ALA A 1080 -11.82 42.31 -28.43
N GLY A 1081 -12.13 42.47 -27.14
CA GLY A 1081 -13.32 43.19 -26.69
C GLY A 1081 -14.66 42.55 -27.10
N LEU A 1082 -14.70 41.24 -27.36
CA LEU A 1082 -15.91 40.56 -27.83
C LEU A 1082 -17.05 40.65 -26.80
N ARG A 1083 -18.31 40.71 -27.27
CA ARG A 1083 -19.50 40.82 -26.41
C ARG A 1083 -19.46 39.84 -25.23
N LYS A 1084 -19.79 40.35 -24.05
CA LYS A 1084 -19.87 39.59 -22.80
C LYS A 1084 -21.26 38.97 -22.72
N GLY A 1085 -21.33 37.65 -22.62
CA GLY A 1085 -22.57 36.93 -22.39
C GLY A 1085 -22.33 35.83 -21.38
N TRP A 1086 -23.23 35.70 -20.40
CA TRP A 1086 -23.38 34.48 -19.62
C TRP A 1086 -23.93 33.42 -20.58
N GLY A 1087 -23.04 32.78 -21.35
CA GLY A 1087 -23.42 31.67 -22.21
C GLY A 1087 -24.10 30.62 -21.34
N THR A 1088 -25.39 30.39 -21.57
CA THR A 1088 -26.21 29.41 -20.86
C THR A 1088 -25.51 28.04 -20.87
N LYS A 1089 -25.69 27.29 -19.77
CA LYS A 1089 -25.16 25.94 -19.55
C LYS A 1089 -25.33 25.08 -20.82
#